data_AF-J2SFR0-F1
#
_entry.id   AF-J2SFR0-F1
#
_cell.length_a   1.000
_cell.length_b   1.000
_cell.length_c   1.000
_cell.angle_alpha   90.00
_cell.angle_beta   90.00
_cell.angle_gamma   90.00
#
_symmetry.space_group_name_H-M   'P 1'
#
loop_
_entity.id
_entity.type
_entity.pdbx_description
1 polymer ?
#
loop_
_entity_poly.entity_id
_entity_poly.type
_entity_poly.pdbx_seq_one_letter_code
_entity_poly.pdbx_strand_id
1 'polypeptide(L)'
;MPNLRSIFAIALLGLSLSVGTVGTLQAAEPPSSEAVQASLDKIADRKLPEADQKALQTVLQNTLSQLNNKRDYEQKLVALKQQLNNAPKQTVENQRELTRLKASTVVPVAQRFAKEPIQQLEQMLTERSTQQSDLQKALADANSLIITAQTRPERAQAEISSSQTRIQQINNILKTGKDSGKALSAEQRDQLNAELAALNALIPLRRQELAGNTQLQDLGNSQHDLLSERSDRLDKEIQELQTLINQKRLALSQETVTQQSIEAQKAGGSSLLATESAANLKLSDYLLKSTDRLNEVTQQNLQTKQQLDSLTQSDSALDEQINVLKGSLLLSKILYKQKQALPRLRLDRNLADQIADIRLYQFEVSQQRELLSSPTTYVDNLLSTQPPEQVTPQLRKSLMELATTRADLLERLNRELSAVLNESITLQLNQKQLLSTAQSLRATLDEQMFWIPSNKPLELEWIRSAPDRLQRQLDSLPVLSSLSELADGLTQRPLLFLPLALLIGALLWRRKNLYARLIKVHQDIGHFKRDSQWHTPQAILINILLAMPVSLGLALCGLALRIDARGQNANMGAALLQMAGAWLVFYTAYRILAPGGVAELHFRWEKPQVEFLRRWVRRLGIVVMALVTVVAVAELQPAALA
;
A
#
# COMPACT_ATOMS: atom_id res chain seq x y z
N MET A 1 84.49 15.66 -11.70
CA MET A 1 83.08 16.06 -11.92
C MET A 1 82.21 16.11 -10.64
N PRO A 2 82.61 16.72 -9.50
CA PRO A 2 81.72 16.83 -8.31
C PRO A 2 80.82 18.09 -8.37
N ASN A 3 81.27 19.15 -9.03
CA ASN A 3 80.66 20.47 -8.93
C ASN A 3 79.32 20.57 -9.69
N LEU A 4 79.10 19.78 -10.75
CA LEU A 4 77.84 19.79 -11.49
C LEU A 4 76.67 19.21 -10.68
N ARG A 5 76.92 18.22 -9.81
CA ARG A 5 75.88 17.58 -8.99
C ARG A 5 75.42 18.48 -7.85
N SER A 6 76.35 19.23 -7.23
CA SER A 6 75.98 20.23 -6.22
C SER A 6 75.22 21.41 -6.83
N ILE A 7 75.58 21.85 -8.03
CA ILE A 7 74.85 22.92 -8.73
C ILE A 7 73.43 22.46 -9.10
N PHE A 8 73.26 21.21 -9.54
CA PHE A 8 71.93 20.65 -9.82
C PHE A 8 71.08 20.48 -8.57
N ALA A 9 71.68 20.06 -7.44
CA ALA A 9 70.96 19.94 -6.17
C ALA A 9 70.55 21.30 -5.59
N ILE A 10 71.40 22.32 -5.73
CA ILE A 10 71.09 23.70 -5.31
C ILE A 10 70.05 24.33 -6.23
N ALA A 11 70.09 24.03 -7.54
CA ALA A 11 69.05 24.47 -8.48
C ALA A 11 67.70 23.79 -8.21
N LEU A 12 67.68 22.50 -7.83
CA LEU A 12 66.46 21.79 -7.44
C LEU A 12 65.90 22.27 -6.09
N LEU A 13 66.76 22.57 -5.11
CA LEU A 13 66.36 23.18 -3.84
C LEU A 13 65.85 24.61 -4.04
N GLY A 14 66.50 25.40 -4.90
CA GLY A 14 66.05 26.73 -5.30
C GLY A 14 64.72 26.72 -6.06
N LEU A 15 64.46 25.71 -6.89
CA LEU A 15 63.16 25.49 -7.53
C LEU A 15 62.08 25.01 -6.54
N SER A 16 62.43 24.23 -5.51
CA SER A 16 61.47 23.84 -4.47
C SER A 16 61.09 24.99 -3.52
N LEU A 17 62.00 25.94 -3.28
CA LEU A 17 61.77 27.12 -2.44
C LEU A 17 61.09 28.28 -3.19
N SER A 18 61.25 28.37 -4.52
CA SER A 18 60.53 29.36 -5.36
C SER A 18 59.12 28.91 -5.77
N VAL A 19 58.77 27.64 -5.55
CA VAL A 19 57.38 27.15 -5.61
C VAL A 19 56.61 27.48 -4.30
N GLY A 20 57.31 27.91 -3.24
CA GLY A 20 56.71 28.32 -1.96
C GLY A 20 56.12 29.74 -1.91
N THR A 21 56.30 30.55 -2.96
CA THR A 21 55.74 31.91 -3.06
C THR A 21 55.03 32.17 -4.39
N VAL A 22 54.48 31.13 -5.01
CA VAL A 22 53.28 31.35 -5.84
C VAL A 22 52.19 31.62 -4.84
N GLY A 23 51.82 32.90 -4.72
CA GLY A 23 50.80 33.35 -3.79
C GLY A 23 49.63 32.36 -3.82
N THR A 24 49.21 31.92 -2.63
CA THR A 24 47.85 31.46 -2.43
C THR A 24 46.96 32.42 -3.20
N LEU A 25 46.43 31.98 -4.33
CA LEU A 25 45.31 32.63 -4.98
C LEU A 25 44.22 32.62 -3.92
N GLN A 26 44.19 33.66 -3.07
CA GLN A 26 43.06 33.92 -2.22
C GLN A 26 41.91 34.06 -3.21
N ALA A 27 41.05 33.03 -3.22
CA ALA A 27 39.73 33.17 -3.80
C ALA A 27 39.16 34.47 -3.21
N ALA A 28 38.78 35.40 -4.08
CA ALA A 28 38.13 36.62 -3.63
C ALA A 28 37.01 36.23 -2.68
N GLU A 29 36.99 36.82 -1.48
CA GLU A 29 35.95 36.50 -0.51
C GLU A 29 34.57 36.72 -1.14
N PRO A 30 33.63 35.77 -1.00
CA PRO A 30 32.29 35.96 -1.52
C PRO A 30 31.64 37.19 -0.86
N PRO A 31 30.75 37.91 -1.56
CA PRO A 31 30.09 39.08 -0.99
C PRO A 31 29.27 38.71 0.26
N SER A 32 29.10 39.64 1.19
CA SER A 32 28.23 39.41 2.36
C SER A 32 26.76 39.43 1.94
N SER A 33 25.94 38.59 2.57
CA SER A 33 24.49 38.52 2.30
C SER A 33 23.80 39.86 2.51
N GLU A 34 24.24 40.62 3.53
CA GLU A 34 23.73 41.97 3.82
C GLU A 34 24.06 42.97 2.70
N ALA A 35 25.27 42.89 2.12
CA ALA A 35 25.65 43.76 1.00
C ALA A 35 24.85 43.43 -0.27
N VAL A 36 24.63 42.14 -0.55
CA VAL A 36 23.82 41.71 -1.70
C VAL A 36 22.36 42.10 -1.51
N GLN A 37 21.79 41.93 -0.31
CA GLN A 37 20.42 42.37 -0.01
C GLN A 37 20.25 43.89 -0.18
N ALA A 38 21.18 44.68 0.36
CA ALA A 38 21.17 46.13 0.19
C ALA A 38 21.28 46.56 -1.29
N SER A 39 21.99 45.79 -2.12
CA SER A 39 22.09 46.04 -3.56
C SER A 39 20.80 45.70 -4.32
N LEU A 40 20.05 44.71 -3.82
CA LEU A 40 18.76 44.30 -4.36
C LEU A 40 17.66 45.31 -3.99
N ASP A 41 17.69 45.83 -2.76
CA ASP A 41 16.73 46.86 -2.30
C ASP A 41 16.93 48.19 -3.04
N LYS A 42 18.18 48.53 -3.40
CA LYS A 42 18.55 49.74 -4.15
C LYS A 42 18.52 49.57 -5.67
N ILE A 43 17.95 48.48 -6.19
CA ILE A 43 17.99 48.18 -7.62
C ILE A 43 17.20 49.20 -8.45
N ALA A 44 16.10 49.73 -7.90
CA ALA A 44 15.26 50.75 -8.54
C ALA A 44 15.99 52.08 -8.70
N ASP A 45 16.93 52.39 -7.79
CA ASP A 45 17.72 53.63 -7.80
C ASP A 45 18.75 53.66 -8.93
N ARG A 46 19.06 52.50 -9.54
CA ARG A 46 20.08 52.36 -10.60
C ARG A 46 19.60 52.83 -11.98
N LYS A 47 18.31 53.16 -12.15
CA LYS A 47 17.70 53.69 -13.39
C LYS A 47 18.09 52.91 -14.66
N LEU A 48 18.11 51.58 -14.57
CA LEU A 48 18.41 50.67 -15.68
C LEU A 48 17.17 50.46 -16.57
N PRO A 49 17.34 50.09 -17.85
CA PRO A 49 16.25 49.56 -18.67
C PRO A 49 15.58 48.35 -18.00
N GLU A 50 14.26 48.19 -18.17
CA GLU A 50 13.47 47.15 -17.46
C GLU A 50 14.04 45.73 -17.65
N ALA A 51 14.55 45.41 -18.84
CA ALA A 51 15.17 44.13 -19.14
C ALA A 51 16.47 43.89 -18.34
N ASP A 52 17.34 44.90 -18.25
CA ASP A 52 18.61 44.82 -17.52
C ASP A 52 18.39 44.82 -16.01
N GLN A 53 17.36 45.54 -15.54
CA GLN A 53 16.94 45.53 -14.14
C GLN A 53 16.47 44.14 -13.70
N LYS A 54 15.63 43.47 -14.50
CA LYS A 54 15.18 42.09 -14.21
C LYS A 54 16.33 41.08 -14.28
N ALA A 55 17.25 41.23 -15.24
CA ALA A 55 18.43 40.39 -15.34
C ALA A 55 19.34 40.53 -14.11
N LEU A 56 19.60 41.77 -13.67
CA LEU A 56 20.38 42.07 -12.47
C LEU A 56 19.69 41.56 -11.19
N GLN A 57 18.37 41.72 -11.09
CA GLN A 57 17.59 41.20 -9.96
C GLN A 57 17.76 39.68 -9.83
N THR A 58 17.68 38.97 -10.96
CA THR A 58 17.86 37.51 -11.00
C THR A 58 19.26 37.11 -10.56
N VAL A 59 20.30 37.84 -11.00
CA VAL A 59 21.69 37.61 -10.56
C VAL A 59 21.83 37.78 -9.04
N LEU A 60 21.33 38.89 -8.48
CA LEU A 60 21.41 39.17 -7.05
C LEU A 60 20.62 38.15 -6.21
N GLN A 61 19.43 37.75 -6.65
CA GLN A 61 18.63 36.70 -5.99
C GLN A 61 19.35 35.35 -6.01
N ASN A 62 19.96 34.99 -7.14
CA ASN A 62 20.76 33.78 -7.25
C ASN A 62 22.00 33.84 -6.34
N THR A 63 22.68 34.98 -6.26
CA THR A 63 23.81 35.18 -5.34
C THR A 63 23.38 34.96 -3.89
N LEU A 64 22.25 35.54 -3.45
CA LEU A 64 21.69 35.30 -2.11
C LEU A 64 21.36 33.83 -1.87
N SER A 65 20.74 33.16 -2.85
CA SER A 65 20.46 31.72 -2.77
C SER A 65 21.74 30.91 -2.59
N GLN A 66 22.82 31.22 -3.30
CA GLN A 66 24.10 30.52 -3.15
C GLN A 66 24.75 30.78 -1.78
N LEU A 67 24.69 32.00 -1.28
CA LEU A 67 25.19 32.33 0.07
C LEU A 67 24.40 31.60 1.16
N ASN A 68 23.07 31.49 1.00
CA ASN A 68 22.23 30.69 1.90
C ASN A 68 22.57 29.21 1.82
N ASN A 69 22.73 28.66 0.61
CA ASN A 69 23.14 27.27 0.41
C ASN A 69 24.48 26.97 1.10
N LYS A 70 25.47 27.87 0.98
CA LYS A 70 26.76 27.73 1.68
C LYS A 70 26.54 27.58 3.19
N ARG A 71 25.80 28.51 3.81
CA ARG A 71 25.51 28.48 5.24
C ARG A 71 24.78 27.20 5.65
N ASP A 72 23.80 26.78 4.86
CA ASP A 72 23.04 25.55 5.11
C ASP A 72 23.93 24.30 5.03
N TYR A 73 24.84 24.23 4.06
CA TYR A 73 25.79 23.12 3.94
C TYR A 73 26.76 23.07 5.11
N GLU A 74 27.27 24.22 5.56
CA GLU A 74 28.13 24.32 6.74
C GLU A 74 27.40 23.87 8.01
N GLN A 75 26.15 24.29 8.21
CA GLN A 75 25.32 23.86 9.33
C GLN A 75 25.03 22.36 9.30
N LYS A 76 24.66 21.83 8.13
CA LYS A 76 24.42 20.39 7.94
C LYS A 76 25.69 19.58 8.20
N LEU A 77 26.86 20.08 7.82
CA LEU A 77 28.14 19.43 8.10
C LEU A 77 28.42 19.35 9.61
N VAL A 78 28.13 20.42 10.36
CA VAL A 78 28.27 20.40 11.82
C VAL A 78 27.30 19.41 12.47
N ALA A 79 26.03 19.45 12.07
CA ALA A 79 25.01 18.53 12.57
C ALA A 79 25.36 17.06 12.25
N LEU A 80 25.82 16.79 11.02
CA LEU A 80 26.26 15.46 10.61
C LEU A 80 27.45 14.96 11.43
N LYS A 81 28.45 15.81 11.68
CA LYS A 81 29.60 15.44 12.53
C LYS A 81 29.14 15.07 13.95
N GLN A 82 28.21 15.82 14.52
CA GLN A 82 27.62 15.50 15.83
C GLN A 82 26.87 14.17 15.80
N GLN A 83 26.06 13.93 14.77
CA GLN A 83 25.33 12.68 14.59
C GLN A 83 26.29 11.49 14.47
N LEU A 84 27.33 11.60 13.65
CA LEU A 84 28.33 10.53 13.47
C LEU A 84 29.11 10.24 14.76
N ASN A 85 29.40 11.26 15.57
CA ASN A 85 30.06 11.05 16.86
C ASN A 85 29.17 10.30 17.87
N ASN A 86 27.85 10.48 17.80
CA ASN A 86 26.89 9.85 18.71
C ASN A 86 26.38 8.49 18.21
N ALA A 87 26.41 8.25 16.89
CA ALA A 87 25.86 7.07 16.25
C ALA A 87 26.37 5.73 16.83
N PRO A 88 27.68 5.54 17.12
CA PRO A 88 28.17 4.29 17.69
C PRO A 88 27.59 4.00 19.08
N LYS A 89 27.47 5.03 19.95
CA LYS A 89 26.90 4.87 21.29
C LYS A 89 25.43 4.49 21.22
N GLN A 90 24.66 5.22 20.40
CA GLN A 90 23.24 4.95 20.18
C GLN A 90 23.01 3.55 19.58
N THR A 91 23.86 3.12 18.64
CA THR A 91 23.77 1.79 18.03
C THR A 91 23.93 0.68 19.08
N VAL A 92 24.93 0.81 19.96
CA VAL A 92 25.17 -0.16 21.04
C VAL A 92 24.04 -0.13 22.07
N GLU A 93 23.54 1.05 22.44
CA GLU A 93 22.40 1.20 23.35
C GLU A 93 21.14 0.52 22.77
N ASN A 94 20.82 0.78 21.49
CA ASN A 94 19.68 0.18 20.80
C ASN A 94 19.76 -1.34 20.79
N GLN A 95 20.93 -1.91 20.47
CA GLN A 95 21.15 -3.36 20.46
C GLN A 95 21.03 -3.98 21.85
N ARG A 96 21.55 -3.31 22.89
CA ARG A 96 21.42 -3.76 24.28
C ARG A 96 19.96 -3.77 24.72
N GLU A 97 19.22 -2.70 24.42
CA GLU A 97 17.79 -2.63 24.73
C GLU A 97 16.98 -3.67 23.96
N LEU A 98 17.26 -3.88 22.68
CA LEU A 98 16.62 -4.91 21.86
C LEU A 98 16.84 -6.30 22.47
N THR A 99 18.07 -6.60 22.88
CA THR A 99 18.41 -7.88 23.53
C THR A 99 17.66 -8.04 24.85
N ARG A 100 17.61 -6.98 25.67
CA ARG A 100 16.86 -6.96 26.93
C ARG A 100 15.36 -7.16 26.70
N LEU A 101 14.79 -6.49 25.69
CA LEU A 101 13.39 -6.65 25.33
C LEU A 101 13.11 -8.09 24.92
N LYS A 102 13.86 -8.64 23.96
CA LYS A 102 13.69 -10.03 23.50
C LYS A 102 13.86 -11.07 24.60
N ALA A 103 14.75 -10.83 25.57
CA ALA A 103 14.92 -11.72 26.73
C ALA A 103 13.81 -11.61 27.77
N SER A 104 13.06 -10.49 27.80
CA SER A 104 11.97 -10.31 28.77
C SER A 104 10.72 -11.07 28.35
N THR A 105 10.18 -11.87 29.28
CA THR A 105 8.91 -12.56 29.13
C THR A 105 7.76 -11.57 29.33
N VAL A 106 6.89 -11.46 28.33
CA VAL A 106 5.68 -10.64 28.40
C VAL A 106 4.64 -11.39 29.25
N VAL A 107 4.27 -10.81 30.40
CA VAL A 107 3.16 -11.33 31.21
C VAL A 107 1.84 -11.00 30.48
N PRO A 108 0.94 -11.97 30.25
CA PRO A 108 -0.32 -11.71 29.58
C PRO A 108 -1.13 -10.60 30.27
N VAL A 109 -1.68 -9.68 29.47
CA VAL A 109 -2.47 -8.53 29.97
C VAL A 109 -3.63 -8.99 30.84
N ALA A 110 -4.27 -10.10 30.46
CA ALA A 110 -5.37 -10.71 31.22
C ALA A 110 -5.00 -11.05 32.66
N GLN A 111 -3.75 -11.43 32.93
CA GLN A 111 -3.26 -11.73 34.29
C GLN A 111 -2.85 -10.45 35.01
N ARG A 112 -2.21 -9.51 34.31
CA ARG A 112 -1.66 -8.29 34.88
C ARG A 112 -2.75 -7.29 35.32
N PHE A 113 -3.82 -7.17 34.53
CA PHE A 113 -4.88 -6.18 34.75
C PHE A 113 -6.25 -6.81 35.03
N ALA A 114 -6.28 -8.05 35.51
CA ALA A 114 -7.51 -8.80 35.79
C ALA A 114 -8.49 -8.03 36.70
N LYS A 115 -7.97 -7.26 37.66
CA LYS A 115 -8.74 -6.53 38.67
C LYS A 115 -9.10 -5.10 38.28
N GLU A 116 -8.55 -4.60 37.17
CA GLU A 116 -8.82 -3.22 36.77
C GLU A 116 -10.24 -3.05 36.23
N PRO A 117 -10.88 -1.90 36.48
CA PRO A 117 -12.19 -1.57 35.95
C PRO A 117 -12.12 -1.25 34.45
N ILE A 118 -13.24 -1.45 33.75
CA ILE A 118 -13.36 -1.27 32.29
C ILE A 118 -12.88 0.13 31.87
N GLN A 119 -13.26 1.19 32.61
CA GLN A 119 -12.88 2.57 32.28
C GLN A 119 -11.37 2.80 32.30
N GLN A 120 -10.64 2.18 33.23
CA GLN A 120 -9.19 2.31 33.29
C GLN A 120 -8.51 1.55 32.16
N LEU A 121 -9.02 0.37 31.81
CA LEU A 121 -8.53 -0.41 30.67
C LEU A 121 -8.72 0.35 29.35
N GLU A 122 -9.84 1.05 29.18
CA GLU A 122 -10.10 1.91 28.00
C GLU A 122 -9.15 3.11 27.91
N GLN A 123 -8.87 3.75 29.04
CA GLN A 123 -7.89 4.83 29.09
C GLN A 123 -6.50 4.31 28.69
N MET A 124 -6.08 3.17 29.25
CA MET A 124 -4.82 2.52 28.88
C MET A 124 -4.77 2.15 27.40
N LEU A 125 -5.86 1.61 26.84
CA LEU A 125 -5.95 1.29 25.42
C LEU A 125 -5.72 2.53 24.55
N THR A 126 -6.29 3.67 24.95
CA THR A 126 -6.10 4.95 24.26
C THR A 126 -4.65 5.42 24.34
N GLU A 127 -4.05 5.39 25.53
CA GLU A 127 -2.64 5.77 25.74
C GLU A 127 -1.67 4.88 24.94
N ARG A 128 -1.88 3.56 24.96
CA ARG A 128 -1.08 2.59 24.20
C ARG A 128 -1.24 2.79 22.69
N SER A 129 -2.45 3.11 22.22
CA SER A 129 -2.69 3.43 20.81
C SER A 129 -1.96 4.71 20.37
N THR A 130 -1.89 5.74 21.22
CA THR A 130 -1.09 6.94 20.92
C THR A 130 0.40 6.61 20.86
N GLN A 131 0.91 5.85 21.83
CA GLN A 131 2.30 5.40 21.84
C GLN A 131 2.66 4.57 20.59
N GLN A 132 1.71 3.76 20.09
CA GLN A 132 1.88 2.98 18.86
C GLN A 132 2.05 3.90 17.64
N SER A 133 1.28 4.98 17.56
CA SER A 133 1.42 5.99 16.49
C SER A 133 2.78 6.69 16.54
N ASP A 134 3.26 7.05 17.73
CA ASP A 134 4.59 7.67 17.92
C ASP A 134 5.73 6.72 17.52
N LEU A 135 5.64 5.43 17.87
CA LEU A 135 6.60 4.40 17.47
C LEU A 135 6.61 4.19 15.95
N GLN A 136 5.44 4.20 15.31
CA GLN A 136 5.34 4.10 13.85
C GLN A 136 6.01 5.29 13.16
N LYS A 137 5.82 6.51 13.68
CA LYS A 137 6.52 7.70 13.17
C LYS A 137 8.04 7.55 13.28
N ALA A 138 8.54 7.11 14.45
CA ALA A 138 9.97 6.88 14.64
C ALA A 138 10.52 5.76 13.72
N LEU A 139 9.72 4.73 13.42
CA LEU A 139 10.05 3.71 12.42
C LEU A 139 10.15 4.30 11.01
N ALA A 140 9.31 5.29 10.67
CA ALA A 140 9.39 6.01 9.39
C ALA A 140 10.74 6.71 9.26
N ASP A 141 11.13 7.45 10.30
CA ASP A 141 12.38 8.21 10.34
C ASP A 141 13.59 7.26 10.22
N ALA A 142 13.57 6.12 10.93
CA ALA A 142 14.60 5.09 10.83
C ALA A 142 14.68 4.48 9.41
N ASN A 143 13.54 4.19 8.78
CA ASN A 143 13.48 3.68 7.41
C ASN A 143 13.99 4.70 6.40
N SER A 144 13.64 5.98 6.56
CA SER A 144 14.17 7.06 5.73
C SER A 144 15.69 7.18 5.85
N LEU A 145 16.23 7.07 7.07
CA LEU A 145 17.67 7.05 7.31
C LEU A 145 18.35 5.88 6.58
N ILE A 146 17.77 4.67 6.65
CA ILE A 146 18.29 3.47 5.97
C ILE A 146 18.30 3.67 4.45
N ILE A 147 17.19 4.10 3.86
CA ILE A 147 17.06 4.28 2.39
C ILE A 147 18.02 5.37 1.93
N THR A 148 18.09 6.47 2.67
CA THR A 148 19.01 7.56 2.37
C THR A 148 20.46 7.08 2.46
N ALA A 149 20.82 6.26 3.44
CA ALA A 149 22.17 5.69 3.56
C ALA A 149 22.50 4.68 2.44
N GLN A 150 21.53 3.90 1.96
CA GLN A 150 21.73 2.96 0.85
C GLN A 150 21.97 3.67 -0.49
N THR A 151 21.36 4.83 -0.69
CA THR A 151 21.40 5.56 -1.97
C THR A 151 22.41 6.71 -2.00
N ARG A 152 22.93 7.10 -0.82
CA ARG A 152 23.92 8.17 -0.67
C ARG A 152 25.21 7.97 -1.49
N PRO A 153 25.81 6.77 -1.57
CA PRO A 153 27.13 6.63 -2.20
C PRO A 153 27.15 7.05 -3.67
N GLU A 154 26.21 6.55 -4.46
CA GLU A 154 26.09 6.86 -5.89
C GLU A 154 25.84 8.36 -6.10
N ARG A 155 24.89 8.92 -5.34
CA ARG A 155 24.55 10.35 -5.39
C ARG A 155 25.70 11.27 -5.00
N ALA A 156 26.33 11.02 -3.87
CA ALA A 156 27.40 11.86 -3.35
C ALA A 156 28.61 11.82 -4.30
N GLN A 157 28.92 10.68 -4.92
CA GLN A 157 29.97 10.60 -5.95
C GLN A 157 29.63 11.44 -7.18
N ALA A 158 28.40 11.34 -7.69
CA ALA A 158 27.95 12.14 -8.83
C ALA A 158 27.97 13.65 -8.54
N GLU A 159 27.44 14.06 -7.38
CA GLU A 159 27.41 15.47 -6.94
C GLU A 159 28.83 16.02 -6.70
N ILE A 160 29.75 15.23 -6.15
CA ILE A 160 31.16 15.64 -5.99
C ILE A 160 31.81 15.83 -7.36
N SER A 161 31.64 14.89 -8.29
CA SER A 161 32.24 14.94 -9.63
C SER A 161 31.72 16.14 -10.44
N SER A 162 30.40 16.38 -10.41
CA SER A 162 29.79 17.53 -11.10
C SER A 162 30.21 18.85 -10.45
N SER A 163 30.25 18.93 -9.12
CA SER A 163 30.72 20.10 -8.38
C SER A 163 32.18 20.43 -8.69
N GLN A 164 33.06 19.42 -8.76
CA GLN A 164 34.47 19.61 -9.12
C GLN A 164 34.62 20.14 -10.55
N THR A 165 33.85 19.58 -11.49
CA THR A 165 33.83 20.05 -12.88
C THR A 165 33.36 21.50 -12.95
N ARG A 166 32.31 21.85 -12.21
CA ARG A 166 31.77 23.21 -12.14
C ARG A 166 32.76 24.20 -11.51
N ILE A 167 33.45 23.82 -10.44
CA ILE A 167 34.51 24.65 -9.82
C ILE A 167 35.61 24.96 -10.83
N GLN A 168 36.05 23.98 -11.63
CA GLN A 168 37.06 24.23 -12.68
C GLN A 168 36.56 25.21 -13.74
N GLN A 169 35.29 25.09 -14.17
CA GLN A 169 34.67 26.02 -15.11
C GLN A 169 34.59 27.45 -14.52
N ILE A 170 34.12 27.58 -13.28
CA ILE A 170 34.02 28.88 -12.59
C ILE A 170 35.41 29.53 -12.48
N ASN A 171 36.42 28.78 -12.03
CA ASN A 171 37.79 29.27 -11.94
C ASN A 171 38.34 29.74 -13.28
N ASN A 172 38.03 29.04 -14.37
CA ASN A 172 38.43 29.45 -15.71
C ASN A 172 37.74 30.75 -16.14
N ILE A 173 36.43 30.89 -15.89
CA ILE A 173 35.64 32.10 -16.20
C ILE A 173 36.15 33.31 -15.40
N LEU A 174 36.40 33.12 -14.10
CA LEU A 174 36.94 34.16 -13.24
C LEU A 174 38.35 34.59 -13.67
N LYS A 175 39.18 33.64 -14.11
CA LYS A 175 40.54 33.90 -14.60
C LYS A 175 40.56 34.62 -15.96
N THR A 176 39.71 34.23 -16.90
CA THR A 176 39.62 34.89 -18.22
C THR A 176 38.86 36.22 -18.14
N GLY A 177 38.07 36.43 -17.09
CA GLY A 177 37.21 37.60 -16.92
C GLY A 177 36.10 37.68 -17.98
N LYS A 178 35.83 36.58 -18.69
CA LYS A 178 34.85 36.49 -19.76
C LYS A 178 34.01 35.23 -19.63
N ASP A 179 32.71 35.39 -19.79
CA ASP A 179 31.76 34.29 -19.94
C ASP A 179 31.19 34.33 -21.36
N SER A 180 31.36 33.24 -22.10
CA SER A 180 30.82 33.10 -23.46
C SER A 180 31.18 34.26 -24.40
N GLY A 181 32.39 34.82 -24.24
CA GLY A 181 32.92 35.94 -25.04
C GLY A 181 32.57 37.35 -24.54
N LYS A 182 31.66 37.49 -23.57
CA LYS A 182 31.30 38.77 -22.94
C LYS A 182 32.12 39.03 -21.69
N ALA A 183 32.47 40.29 -21.43
CA ALA A 183 33.16 40.67 -20.20
C ALA A 183 32.25 40.48 -18.99
N LEU A 184 32.79 39.94 -17.89
CA LEU A 184 32.03 39.75 -16.65
C LEU A 184 31.74 41.08 -15.95
N SER A 185 30.47 41.29 -15.56
CA SER A 185 30.11 42.37 -14.63
C SER A 185 30.58 42.06 -13.21
N ALA A 186 30.60 43.07 -12.33
CA ALA A 186 30.95 42.88 -10.93
C ALA A 186 29.97 41.92 -10.24
N GLU A 187 28.67 42.08 -10.48
CA GLU A 187 27.62 41.26 -9.86
C GLU A 187 27.63 39.81 -10.37
N GLN A 188 28.05 39.59 -11.62
CA GLN A 188 28.29 38.23 -12.14
C GLN A 188 29.51 37.58 -11.48
N ARG A 189 30.57 38.35 -11.19
CA ARG A 189 31.73 37.83 -10.44
C ARG A 189 31.31 37.43 -9.03
N ASP A 190 30.51 38.27 -8.39
CA ASP A 190 29.95 38.03 -7.06
C ASP A 190 29.09 36.76 -7.02
N GLN A 191 28.24 36.56 -8.03
CA GLN A 191 27.45 35.33 -8.17
C GLN A 191 28.35 34.08 -8.30
N LEU A 192 29.37 34.14 -9.17
CA LEU A 192 30.30 33.02 -9.37
C LEU A 192 31.14 32.73 -8.11
N ASN A 193 31.58 33.76 -7.38
CA ASN A 193 32.29 33.60 -6.12
C ASN A 193 31.38 33.00 -5.03
N ALA A 194 30.12 33.42 -4.96
CA ALA A 194 29.13 32.82 -4.05
C ALA A 194 28.84 31.35 -4.40
N GLU A 195 28.68 31.03 -5.69
CA GLU A 195 28.52 29.65 -6.17
C GLU A 195 29.75 28.79 -5.81
N LEU A 196 30.96 29.29 -6.07
CA LEU A 196 32.20 28.61 -5.72
C LEU A 196 32.29 28.35 -4.21
N ALA A 197 31.91 29.31 -3.37
CA ALA A 197 31.91 29.14 -1.93
C ALA A 197 30.88 28.10 -1.47
N ALA A 198 29.69 28.06 -2.08
CA ALA A 198 28.67 27.04 -1.80
C ALA A 198 29.14 25.64 -2.20
N LEU A 199 29.74 25.48 -3.39
CA LEU A 199 30.28 24.18 -3.85
C LEU A 199 31.44 23.70 -2.96
N ASN A 200 32.31 24.61 -2.52
CA ASN A 200 33.39 24.30 -1.58
C ASN A 200 32.89 23.92 -0.18
N ALA A 201 31.69 24.36 0.23
CA ALA A 201 31.03 23.89 1.45
C ALA A 201 30.31 22.54 1.25
N LEU A 202 29.74 22.30 0.06
CA LEU A 202 29.05 21.06 -0.28
C LEU A 202 29.98 19.84 -0.35
N ILE A 203 31.16 19.97 -0.96
CA ILE A 203 32.08 18.84 -1.14
C ILE A 203 32.49 18.20 0.20
N PRO A 204 32.93 18.94 1.24
CA PRO A 204 33.20 18.39 2.56
C PRO A 204 31.98 17.72 3.20
N LEU A 205 30.78 18.27 3.04
CA LEU A 205 29.54 17.65 3.49
C LEU A 205 29.35 16.27 2.85
N ARG A 206 29.41 16.17 1.51
CA ARG A 206 29.28 14.90 0.78
C ARG A 206 30.38 13.90 1.10
N ARG A 207 31.62 14.35 1.29
CA ARG A 207 32.73 13.47 1.72
C ARG A 207 32.52 12.92 3.12
N GLN A 208 32.07 13.74 4.06
CA GLN A 208 31.77 13.31 5.41
C GLN A 208 30.59 12.32 5.43
N GLU A 209 29.57 12.57 4.62
CA GLU A 209 28.43 11.69 4.40
C GLU A 209 28.85 10.31 3.87
N LEU A 210 29.76 10.26 2.89
CA LEU A 210 30.33 9.03 2.36
C LEU A 210 31.13 8.26 3.41
N ALA A 211 32.00 8.96 4.14
CA ALA A 211 32.84 8.35 5.16
C ALA A 211 32.02 7.78 6.34
N GLY A 212 30.94 8.46 6.71
CA GLY A 212 30.04 8.06 7.79
C GLY A 212 28.89 7.15 7.35
N ASN A 213 28.82 6.73 6.08
CA ASN A 213 27.63 6.08 5.54
C ASN A 213 27.31 4.75 6.25
N THR A 214 28.32 3.91 6.48
CA THR A 214 28.17 2.65 7.21
C THR A 214 27.67 2.88 8.64
N GLN A 215 28.21 3.88 9.35
CA GLN A 215 27.79 4.21 10.71
C GLN A 215 26.33 4.66 10.77
N LEU A 216 25.87 5.44 9.79
CA LEU A 216 24.48 5.86 9.70
C LEU A 216 23.55 4.72 9.30
N GLN A 217 24.01 3.81 8.45
CA GLN A 217 23.28 2.60 8.10
C GLN A 217 23.11 1.68 9.33
N ASP A 218 24.17 1.47 10.11
CA ASP A 218 24.13 0.68 11.35
C ASP A 218 23.21 1.32 12.38
N LEU A 219 23.26 2.65 12.54
CA LEU A 219 22.35 3.40 13.39
C LEU A 219 20.90 3.20 12.96
N GLY A 220 20.60 3.43 11.68
CA GLY A 220 19.25 3.27 11.12
C GLY A 220 18.70 1.86 11.30
N ASN A 221 19.51 0.83 10.98
CA ASN A 221 19.14 -0.57 11.19
C ASN A 221 18.87 -0.87 12.67
N SER A 222 19.75 -0.43 13.58
CA SER A 222 19.57 -0.68 15.02
C SER A 222 18.33 0.00 15.60
N GLN A 223 18.01 1.22 15.13
CA GLN A 223 16.79 1.93 15.50
C GLN A 223 15.56 1.21 14.96
N HIS A 224 15.59 0.84 13.68
CA HIS A 224 14.51 0.09 13.05
C HIS A 224 14.22 -1.22 13.81
N ASP A 225 15.24 -2.03 14.10
CA ASP A 225 15.06 -3.31 14.78
C ASP A 225 14.52 -3.15 16.20
N LEU A 226 15.01 -2.16 16.96
CA LEU A 226 14.49 -1.84 18.29
C LEU A 226 13.04 -1.37 18.25
N LEU A 227 12.74 -0.42 17.37
CA LEU A 227 11.41 0.18 17.28
C LEU A 227 10.38 -0.83 16.72
N SER A 228 10.80 -1.72 15.82
CA SER A 228 9.95 -2.81 15.30
C SER A 228 9.55 -3.75 16.43
N GLU A 229 10.50 -4.22 17.25
CA GLU A 229 10.19 -5.07 18.40
C GLU A 229 9.27 -4.37 19.41
N ARG A 230 9.50 -3.07 19.67
CA ARG A 230 8.62 -2.29 20.56
C ARG A 230 7.21 -2.15 20.00
N SER A 231 7.11 -1.87 18.70
CA SER A 231 5.84 -1.78 17.97
C SER A 231 5.08 -3.11 18.03
N ASP A 232 5.74 -4.23 17.74
CA ASP A 232 5.09 -5.55 17.73
C ASP A 232 4.58 -5.95 19.12
N ARG A 233 5.35 -5.64 20.17
CA ARG A 233 4.93 -5.89 21.56
C ARG A 233 3.75 -5.02 21.96
N LEU A 234 3.78 -3.75 21.59
CA LEU A 234 2.73 -2.80 21.93
C LEU A 234 1.44 -3.12 21.18
N ASP A 235 1.52 -3.50 19.90
CA ASP A 235 0.37 -3.99 19.13
C ASP A 235 -0.26 -5.22 19.78
N LYS A 236 0.57 -6.18 20.25
CA LYS A 236 0.07 -7.33 21.00
C LYS A 236 -0.59 -6.93 22.33
N GLU A 237 0.00 -6.00 23.09
CA GLU A 237 -0.60 -5.48 24.33
C GLU A 237 -1.95 -4.81 24.07
N ILE A 238 -2.06 -4.04 22.99
CA ILE A 238 -3.32 -3.41 22.53
C ILE A 238 -4.37 -4.48 22.22
N GLN A 239 -4.03 -5.52 21.47
CA GLN A 239 -4.96 -6.62 21.13
C GLN A 239 -5.43 -7.40 22.37
N GLU A 240 -4.51 -7.67 23.31
CA GLU A 240 -4.86 -8.36 24.56
C GLU A 240 -5.72 -7.47 25.49
N LEU A 241 -5.45 -6.15 25.56
CA LEU A 241 -6.28 -5.19 26.29
C LEU A 241 -7.70 -5.15 25.73
N GLN A 242 -7.84 -5.11 24.41
CA GLN A 242 -9.15 -5.17 23.75
C GLN A 242 -9.90 -6.45 24.09
N THR A 243 -9.21 -7.59 24.01
CA THR A 243 -9.81 -8.89 24.34
C THR A 243 -10.31 -8.91 25.78
N LEU A 244 -9.54 -8.38 26.73
CA LEU A 244 -9.92 -8.30 28.14
C LEU A 244 -11.11 -7.35 28.38
N ILE A 245 -11.11 -6.17 27.74
CA ILE A 245 -12.23 -5.22 27.82
C ILE A 245 -13.52 -5.87 27.29
N ASN A 246 -13.45 -6.50 26.12
CA ASN A 246 -14.58 -7.16 25.48
C ASN A 246 -15.14 -8.29 26.35
N GLN A 247 -14.27 -9.13 26.92
CA GLN A 247 -14.67 -10.21 27.82
C GLN A 247 -15.37 -9.68 29.09
N LYS A 248 -14.84 -8.60 29.70
CA LYS A 248 -15.44 -7.99 30.89
C LYS A 248 -16.81 -7.37 30.58
N ARG A 249 -16.95 -6.66 29.46
CA ARG A 249 -18.23 -6.09 29.02
C ARG A 249 -19.26 -7.18 28.73
N LEU A 250 -18.88 -8.23 28.01
CA LEU A 250 -19.76 -9.37 27.72
C LEU A 250 -20.23 -10.07 28.99
N ALA A 251 -19.31 -10.32 29.94
CA ALA A 251 -19.65 -10.94 31.22
C ALA A 251 -20.66 -10.11 32.03
N LEU A 252 -20.45 -8.79 32.12
CA LEU A 252 -21.36 -7.87 32.80
C LEU A 252 -22.77 -7.85 32.16
N SER A 253 -22.81 -7.86 30.83
CA SER A 253 -24.08 -7.87 30.08
C SER A 253 -24.82 -9.20 30.21
N GLN A 254 -24.09 -10.33 30.15
CA GLN A 254 -24.64 -11.67 30.34
C GLN A 254 -25.17 -11.89 31.78
N GLU A 255 -24.47 -11.36 32.78
CA GLU A 255 -24.93 -11.37 34.17
C GLU A 255 -26.26 -10.61 34.31
N THR A 256 -26.35 -9.44 33.67
CA THR A 256 -27.58 -8.63 33.63
C THR A 256 -28.75 -9.40 33.01
N VAL A 257 -28.55 -10.04 31.84
CA VAL A 257 -29.58 -10.88 31.18
C VAL A 257 -30.00 -12.04 32.07
N THR A 258 -29.04 -12.71 32.72
CA THR A 258 -29.31 -13.87 33.57
C THR A 258 -30.14 -13.47 34.80
N GLN A 259 -29.77 -12.36 35.45
CA GLN A 259 -30.51 -11.82 36.59
C GLN A 259 -31.96 -11.48 36.21
N GLN A 260 -32.15 -10.79 35.07
CA GLN A 260 -33.48 -10.44 34.57
C GLN A 260 -34.31 -11.66 34.14
N SER A 261 -33.68 -12.71 33.60
CA SER A 261 -34.37 -13.97 33.28
C SER A 261 -34.88 -14.70 34.52
N ILE A 262 -34.08 -14.72 35.60
CA ILE A 262 -34.49 -15.30 36.89
C ILE A 262 -35.64 -14.49 37.49
N GLU A 263 -35.58 -13.16 37.43
CA GLU A 263 -36.67 -12.28 37.89
C GLU A 263 -37.96 -12.52 37.07
N ALA A 264 -37.86 -12.71 35.76
CA ALA A 264 -38.99 -13.03 34.88
C ALA A 264 -39.66 -14.36 35.21
N GLN A 265 -38.89 -15.41 35.53
CA GLN A 265 -39.46 -16.69 35.97
C GLN A 265 -40.18 -16.59 37.31
N LYS A 266 -39.66 -15.77 38.25
CA LYS A 266 -40.30 -15.54 39.56
C LYS A 266 -41.57 -14.72 39.46
N ALA A 267 -41.71 -13.86 38.44
CA ALA A 267 -42.84 -12.98 38.22
C ALA A 267 -44.14 -13.66 37.72
N GLY A 268 -44.12 -14.99 37.45
CA GLY A 268 -45.22 -15.75 36.84
C GLY A 268 -46.56 -15.79 37.61
N GLY A 269 -46.67 -15.14 38.77
CA GLY A 269 -47.91 -15.07 39.56
C GLY A 269 -48.96 -14.07 39.03
N SER A 270 -48.60 -13.11 38.17
CA SER A 270 -49.57 -12.20 37.53
C SER A 270 -49.21 -11.87 36.07
N SER A 271 -50.24 -11.73 35.22
CA SER A 271 -50.05 -11.45 33.78
C SER A 271 -49.34 -10.10 33.54
N LEU A 272 -49.57 -9.12 34.42
CA LEU A 272 -48.96 -7.79 34.32
C LEU A 272 -47.47 -7.83 34.67
N LEU A 273 -47.09 -8.53 35.76
CA LEU A 273 -45.68 -8.69 36.12
C LEU A 273 -44.90 -9.47 35.05
N ALA A 274 -45.52 -10.49 34.44
CA ALA A 274 -44.92 -11.22 33.32
C ALA A 274 -44.66 -10.32 32.11
N THR A 275 -45.59 -9.42 31.78
CA THR A 275 -45.44 -8.47 30.67
C THR A 275 -44.33 -7.46 30.94
N GLU A 276 -44.32 -6.85 32.13
CA GLU A 276 -43.31 -5.86 32.52
C GLU A 276 -41.91 -6.47 32.61
N SER A 277 -41.80 -7.69 33.13
CA SER A 277 -40.54 -8.41 33.19
C SER A 277 -40.04 -8.87 31.81
N ALA A 278 -40.93 -9.30 30.91
CA ALA A 278 -40.56 -9.62 29.53
C ALA A 278 -40.00 -8.40 28.77
N ALA A 279 -40.53 -7.21 29.03
CA ALA A 279 -39.99 -5.97 28.47
C ALA A 279 -38.58 -5.66 29.00
N ASN A 280 -38.30 -5.88 30.30
CA ASN A 280 -36.95 -5.72 30.87
C ASN A 280 -35.97 -6.76 30.31
N LEU A 281 -36.42 -7.99 30.11
CA LEU A 281 -35.62 -9.04 29.45
C LEU A 281 -35.27 -8.64 28.01
N LYS A 282 -36.23 -8.08 27.26
CA LYS A 282 -35.99 -7.57 25.90
C LYS A 282 -34.95 -6.45 25.91
N LEU A 283 -35.03 -5.48 26.82
CA LEU A 283 -34.02 -4.42 26.96
C LEU A 283 -32.63 -4.97 27.28
N SER A 284 -32.56 -6.00 28.14
CA SER A 284 -31.30 -6.67 28.48
C SER A 284 -30.69 -7.41 27.29
N ASP A 285 -31.51 -8.07 26.45
CA ASP A 285 -31.08 -8.68 25.19
C ASP A 285 -30.56 -7.65 24.19
N TYR A 286 -31.22 -6.49 24.07
CA TYR A 286 -30.70 -5.38 23.26
C TYR A 286 -29.41 -4.79 23.81
N LEU A 287 -29.27 -4.70 25.13
CA LEU A 287 -28.02 -4.26 25.77
C LEU A 287 -26.86 -5.21 25.43
N LEU A 288 -27.09 -6.52 25.47
CA LEU A 288 -26.12 -7.54 25.06
C LEU A 288 -25.73 -7.38 23.59
N LYS A 289 -26.71 -7.27 22.68
CA LYS A 289 -26.45 -7.04 21.25
C LYS A 289 -25.71 -5.73 20.98
N SER A 290 -26.05 -4.66 21.70
CA SER A 290 -25.36 -3.37 21.61
C SER A 290 -23.92 -3.49 22.10
N THR A 291 -23.68 -4.27 23.16
CA THR A 291 -22.34 -4.55 23.70
C THR A 291 -21.49 -5.30 22.67
N ASP A 292 -22.05 -6.35 22.06
CA ASP A 292 -21.38 -7.11 20.99
C ASP A 292 -21.06 -6.22 19.79
N ARG A 293 -22.03 -5.39 19.38
CA ARG A 293 -21.83 -4.45 18.28
C ARG A 293 -20.77 -3.40 18.59
N LEU A 294 -20.74 -2.87 19.80
CA LEU A 294 -19.71 -1.94 20.24
C LEU A 294 -18.33 -2.57 20.10
N ASN A 295 -18.18 -3.80 20.61
CA ASN A 295 -16.91 -4.52 20.54
C ASN A 295 -16.45 -4.75 19.09
N GLU A 296 -17.37 -5.12 18.19
CA GLU A 296 -17.08 -5.31 16.77
C GLU A 296 -16.63 -4.00 16.11
N VAL A 297 -17.36 -2.91 16.32
CA VAL A 297 -17.06 -1.61 15.71
C VAL A 297 -15.76 -1.03 16.27
N THR A 298 -15.52 -1.11 17.57
CA THR A 298 -14.24 -0.69 18.19
C THR A 298 -13.06 -1.46 17.58
N GLN A 299 -13.20 -2.77 17.37
CA GLN A 299 -12.15 -3.57 16.73
C GLN A 299 -11.91 -3.14 15.28
N GLN A 300 -12.98 -2.95 14.50
CA GLN A 300 -12.89 -2.47 13.11
C GLN A 300 -12.26 -1.08 13.04
N ASN A 301 -12.59 -0.21 13.99
CA ASN A 301 -12.09 1.16 14.06
C ASN A 301 -10.58 1.18 14.31
N LEU A 302 -10.09 0.36 15.26
CA LEU A 302 -8.66 0.20 15.48
C LEU A 302 -7.94 -0.33 14.24
N GLN A 303 -8.43 -1.41 13.61
CA GLN A 303 -7.83 -1.98 12.41
C GLN A 303 -7.78 -0.97 11.25
N THR A 304 -8.87 -0.25 11.04
CA THR A 304 -8.96 0.79 10.01
C THR A 304 -7.98 1.93 10.29
N LYS A 305 -7.87 2.35 11.56
CA LYS A 305 -6.92 3.38 11.99
C LYS A 305 -5.47 2.94 11.78
N GLN A 306 -5.11 1.71 12.17
CA GLN A 306 -3.76 1.16 11.92
C GLN A 306 -3.41 1.13 10.43
N GLN A 307 -4.35 0.73 9.57
CA GLN A 307 -4.16 0.76 8.13
C GLN A 307 -4.00 2.19 7.59
N LEU A 308 -4.77 3.13 8.13
CA LEU A 308 -4.71 4.54 7.76
C LEU A 308 -3.38 5.17 8.19
N ASP A 309 -2.92 4.91 9.41
CA ASP A 309 -1.65 5.40 9.93
C ASP A 309 -0.48 4.85 9.09
N SER A 310 -0.50 3.55 8.77
CA SER A 310 0.50 2.92 7.90
C SER A 310 0.51 3.49 6.48
N LEU A 311 -0.66 3.79 5.91
CA LEU A 311 -0.78 4.43 4.60
C LEU A 311 -0.30 5.88 4.60
N THR A 312 -0.67 6.65 5.62
CA THR A 312 -0.25 8.06 5.77
C THR A 312 1.26 8.16 5.95
N GLN A 313 1.85 7.21 6.69
CA GLN A 313 3.29 7.07 6.81
C GLN A 313 3.94 6.71 5.47
N SER A 314 3.37 5.75 4.74
CA SER A 314 3.88 5.35 3.42
C SER A 314 3.84 6.51 2.42
N ASP A 315 2.81 7.33 2.47
CA ASP A 315 2.67 8.56 1.67
C ASP A 315 3.74 9.60 2.02
N SER A 316 3.94 9.87 3.31
CA SER A 316 4.98 10.79 3.79
C SER A 316 6.40 10.31 3.42
N ALA A 317 6.65 9.00 3.58
CA ALA A 317 7.93 8.40 3.21
C ALA A 317 8.15 8.38 1.69
N LEU A 318 7.09 8.21 0.90
CA LEU A 318 7.14 8.27 -0.56
C LEU A 318 7.60 9.65 -1.02
N ASP A 319 7.03 10.73 -0.48
CA ASP A 319 7.41 12.11 -0.86
C ASP A 319 8.90 12.39 -0.60
N GLU A 320 9.40 11.97 0.56
CA GLU A 320 10.83 12.09 0.87
C GLU A 320 11.68 11.24 -0.09
N GLN A 321 11.27 10.00 -0.36
CA GLN A 321 11.97 9.10 -1.26
C GLN A 321 11.99 9.60 -2.71
N ILE A 322 10.90 10.18 -3.22
CA ILE A 322 10.86 10.79 -4.56
C ILE A 322 11.85 11.95 -4.63
N ASN A 323 11.83 12.84 -3.63
CA ASN A 323 12.72 14.01 -3.58
C ASN A 323 14.20 13.60 -3.46
N VAL A 324 14.49 12.55 -2.70
CA VAL A 324 15.84 12.03 -2.47
C VAL A 324 16.35 11.19 -3.64
N LEU A 325 15.49 10.46 -4.36
CA LEU A 325 15.90 9.46 -5.36
C LEU A 325 15.63 9.87 -6.81
N LYS A 326 15.26 11.14 -7.04
CA LYS A 326 14.97 11.66 -8.38
C LYS A 326 16.13 11.36 -9.35
N GLY A 327 15.86 10.52 -10.36
CA GLY A 327 16.84 10.11 -11.38
C GLY A 327 17.55 8.78 -11.13
N SER A 328 17.33 8.09 -10.00
CA SER A 328 17.87 6.75 -9.74
C SER A 328 16.94 5.65 -10.28
N LEU A 329 17.51 4.62 -10.90
CA LEU A 329 16.79 3.38 -11.28
C LEU A 329 16.19 2.64 -10.07
N LEU A 330 16.72 2.88 -8.86
CA LEU A 330 16.18 2.25 -7.65
C LEU A 330 14.80 2.79 -7.27
N LEU A 331 14.48 4.03 -7.67
CA LEU A 331 13.19 4.66 -7.36
C LEU A 331 12.04 3.84 -7.96
N SER A 332 12.11 3.45 -9.23
CA SER A 332 11.04 2.66 -9.89
C SER A 332 10.73 1.36 -9.16
N LYS A 333 11.77 0.67 -8.64
CA LYS A 333 11.64 -0.56 -7.85
C LYS A 333 10.96 -0.32 -6.51
N ILE A 334 11.30 0.78 -5.83
CA ILE A 334 10.68 1.17 -4.55
C ILE A 334 9.21 1.53 -4.77
N LEU A 335 8.90 2.35 -5.78
CA LEU A 335 7.53 2.74 -6.13
C LEU A 335 6.66 1.51 -6.46
N TYR A 336 7.19 0.55 -7.22
CA TYR A 336 6.46 -0.67 -7.55
C TYR A 336 6.17 -1.53 -6.32
N LYS A 337 7.15 -1.70 -5.42
CA LYS A 337 6.95 -2.41 -4.14
C LYS A 337 5.89 -1.72 -3.27
N GLN A 338 5.90 -0.40 -3.18
CA GLN A 338 4.90 0.36 -2.43
C GLN A 338 3.50 0.19 -3.03
N LYS A 339 3.37 0.25 -4.36
CA LYS A 339 2.09 0.01 -5.05
C LYS A 339 1.55 -1.38 -4.78
N GLN A 340 2.40 -2.40 -4.70
CA GLN A 340 2.00 -3.77 -4.36
C GLN A 340 1.63 -3.92 -2.88
N ALA A 341 2.27 -3.15 -1.98
CA ALA A 341 1.99 -3.16 -0.54
C ALA A 341 0.69 -2.43 -0.16
N LEU A 342 0.10 -1.64 -1.07
CA LEU A 342 -1.17 -0.97 -0.82
C LEU A 342 -2.28 -1.97 -0.44
N PRO A 343 -2.98 -1.77 0.69
CA PRO A 343 -4.01 -2.70 1.15
C PRO A 343 -5.19 -2.75 0.18
N ARG A 344 -5.79 -3.94 0.03
CA ARG A 344 -7.04 -4.12 -0.71
C ARG A 344 -8.20 -3.74 0.20
N LEU A 345 -8.69 -2.52 0.07
CA LEU A 345 -9.76 -1.98 0.89
C LEU A 345 -11.09 -2.72 0.67
N ARG A 346 -11.69 -3.22 1.76
CA ARG A 346 -13.07 -3.70 1.81
C ARG A 346 -13.85 -2.76 2.72
N LEU A 347 -14.75 -1.98 2.14
CA LEU A 347 -15.57 -1.01 2.86
C LEU A 347 -16.90 -1.64 3.25
N ASP A 348 -17.37 -1.33 4.46
CA ASP A 348 -18.75 -1.61 4.84
C ASP A 348 -19.65 -0.53 4.23
N ARG A 349 -20.38 -0.91 3.18
CA ARG A 349 -21.30 0.01 2.48
C ARG A 349 -22.56 0.32 3.30
N ASN A 350 -22.86 -0.51 4.31
CA ASN A 350 -24.10 -0.41 5.08
C ASN A 350 -23.90 0.37 6.39
N LEU A 351 -22.68 0.84 6.69
CA LEU A 351 -22.39 1.53 7.94
C LEU A 351 -23.20 2.82 8.12
N ALA A 352 -23.48 3.55 7.02
CA ALA A 352 -24.30 4.76 7.05
C ALA A 352 -25.76 4.47 7.46
N ASP A 353 -26.33 3.39 6.92
CA ASP A 353 -27.70 2.96 7.24
C ASP A 353 -27.78 2.49 8.70
N GLN A 354 -26.79 1.71 9.16
CA GLN A 354 -26.70 1.28 10.55
C GLN A 354 -26.58 2.46 11.53
N ILE A 355 -25.81 3.50 11.19
CA ILE A 355 -25.72 4.73 11.99
C ILE A 355 -27.10 5.40 12.09
N ALA A 356 -27.87 5.43 11.01
CA ALA A 356 -29.23 5.97 11.02
C ALA A 356 -30.17 5.13 11.90
N ASP A 357 -30.10 3.80 11.80
CA ASP A 357 -30.88 2.86 12.63
C ASP A 357 -30.56 3.02 14.12
N ILE A 358 -29.28 3.13 14.49
CA ILE A 358 -28.86 3.37 15.89
C ILE A 358 -29.42 4.70 16.40
N ARG A 359 -29.39 5.77 15.60
CA ARG A 359 -29.95 7.08 15.98
C ARG A 359 -31.46 7.02 16.18
N LEU A 360 -32.17 6.31 15.30
CA LEU A 360 -33.62 6.11 15.43
C LEU A 360 -33.93 5.34 16.72
N TYR A 361 -33.21 4.25 16.99
CA TYR A 361 -33.41 3.48 18.21
C TYR A 361 -33.04 4.26 19.48
N GLN A 362 -31.98 5.08 19.43
CA GLN A 362 -31.61 5.98 20.53
C GLN A 362 -32.72 7.00 20.84
N PHE A 363 -33.40 7.51 19.81
CA PHE A 363 -34.56 8.38 19.98
C PHE A 363 -35.72 7.64 20.68
N GLU A 364 -36.03 6.41 20.26
CA GLU A 364 -37.05 5.57 20.91
C GLU A 364 -36.71 5.29 22.39
N VAL A 365 -35.46 4.93 22.69
CA VAL A 365 -34.97 4.72 24.06
C VAL A 365 -35.10 6.01 24.88
N SER A 366 -34.81 7.16 24.28
CA SER A 366 -34.94 8.46 24.94
C SER A 366 -36.40 8.79 25.28
N GLN A 367 -37.35 8.50 24.37
CA GLN A 367 -38.77 8.64 24.65
C GLN A 367 -39.23 7.73 25.80
N GLN A 368 -38.78 6.48 25.82
CA GLN A 368 -39.10 5.54 26.90
C GLN A 368 -38.53 6.01 28.25
N ARG A 369 -37.32 6.59 28.26
CA ARG A 369 -36.72 7.19 29.46
C ARG A 369 -37.54 8.36 29.99
N GLU A 370 -38.08 9.21 29.11
CA GLU A 370 -38.91 10.34 29.50
C GLU A 370 -40.22 9.87 30.17
N LEU A 371 -40.86 8.83 29.61
CA LEU A 371 -42.03 8.18 30.20
C LEU A 371 -41.75 7.54 31.57
N LEU A 372 -40.53 7.05 31.78
CA LEU A 372 -40.07 6.41 33.02
C LEU A 372 -39.29 7.35 33.95
N SER A 373 -39.29 8.66 33.68
CA SER A 373 -38.61 9.66 34.53
C SER A 373 -39.14 9.66 35.97
N SER A 374 -40.41 9.28 36.15
CA SER A 374 -41.04 9.04 37.45
C SER A 374 -41.59 7.61 37.50
N PRO A 375 -40.83 6.64 38.04
CA PRO A 375 -41.28 5.25 38.17
C PRO A 375 -42.58 5.10 38.96
N THR A 376 -42.82 5.96 39.97
CA THR A 376 -44.09 6.01 40.71
C THR A 376 -45.26 6.32 39.80
N THR A 377 -45.16 7.39 39.01
CA THR A 377 -46.24 7.82 38.11
C THR A 377 -46.51 6.78 37.03
N TYR A 378 -45.45 6.14 36.52
CA TYR A 378 -45.58 5.04 35.57
C TYR A 378 -46.37 3.86 36.17
N VAL A 379 -46.01 3.41 37.38
CA VAL A 379 -46.69 2.31 38.06
C VAL A 379 -48.14 2.66 38.43
N ASP A 380 -48.39 3.88 38.90
CA ASP A 380 -49.74 4.32 39.27
C ASP A 380 -50.67 4.41 38.03
N ASN A 381 -50.14 4.82 36.87
CA ASN A 381 -50.85 4.77 35.59
C ASN A 381 -51.10 3.32 35.13
N LEU A 382 -50.14 2.41 35.34
CA LEU A 382 -50.29 1.00 35.00
C LEU A 382 -51.38 0.33 35.86
N LEU A 383 -51.39 0.62 37.16
CA LEU A 383 -52.36 0.07 38.12
C LEU A 383 -53.78 0.61 37.93
N SER A 384 -53.95 1.84 37.45
CA SER A 384 -55.27 2.44 37.19
C SER A 384 -56.01 1.79 36.00
N THR A 385 -55.31 1.00 35.18
CA THR A 385 -55.91 0.17 34.11
C THR A 385 -56.33 -1.23 34.57
N GLN A 386 -56.01 -1.62 35.82
CA GLN A 386 -56.31 -2.95 36.37
C GLN A 386 -57.56 -2.95 37.25
N PRO A 387 -58.27 -4.10 37.39
CA PRO A 387 -59.39 -4.23 38.31
C PRO A 387 -58.95 -3.93 39.77
N PRO A 388 -59.74 -3.19 40.57
CA PRO A 388 -59.38 -2.81 41.95
C PRO A 388 -59.04 -4.01 42.85
N GLU A 389 -59.69 -5.15 42.61
CA GLU A 389 -59.54 -6.40 43.36
C GLU A 389 -58.16 -7.06 43.15
N GLN A 390 -57.44 -6.72 42.08
CA GLN A 390 -56.13 -7.27 41.75
C GLN A 390 -54.97 -6.38 42.22
N VAL A 391 -55.26 -5.15 42.67
CA VAL A 391 -54.26 -4.17 43.11
C VAL A 391 -53.86 -4.42 44.56
N THR A 392 -52.86 -5.28 44.76
CA THR A 392 -52.29 -5.56 46.09
C THR A 392 -51.05 -4.70 46.38
N PRO A 393 -50.72 -4.39 47.67
CA PRO A 393 -49.49 -3.70 48.03
C PRO A 393 -48.21 -4.41 47.55
N GLN A 394 -48.20 -5.75 47.57
CA GLN A 394 -47.11 -6.58 47.05
C GLN A 394 -46.92 -6.41 45.54
N LEU A 395 -48.02 -6.36 44.77
CA LEU A 395 -47.98 -6.12 43.33
C LEU A 395 -47.40 -4.73 43.02
N ARG A 396 -47.84 -3.68 43.73
CA ARG A 396 -47.31 -2.33 43.56
C ARG A 396 -45.81 -2.27 43.84
N LYS A 397 -45.34 -2.90 44.91
CA LYS A 397 -43.91 -2.97 45.23
C LYS A 397 -43.10 -3.66 44.12
N SER A 398 -43.59 -4.80 43.63
CA SER A 398 -42.90 -5.57 42.57
C SER A 398 -42.86 -4.80 41.25
N LEU A 399 -43.95 -4.12 40.88
CA LEU A 399 -43.99 -3.24 39.70
C LEU A 399 -43.03 -2.05 39.84
N MET A 400 -42.88 -1.49 41.04
CA MET A 400 -41.95 -0.40 41.32
C MET A 400 -40.49 -0.82 41.16
N GLU A 401 -40.13 -2.02 41.65
CA GLU A 401 -38.80 -2.61 41.45
C GLU A 401 -38.53 -2.87 39.95
N LEU A 402 -39.50 -3.41 39.20
CA LEU A 402 -39.39 -3.61 37.75
C LEU A 402 -39.25 -2.29 36.98
N ALA A 403 -40.02 -1.25 37.36
CA ALA A 403 -39.96 0.06 36.71
C ALA A 403 -38.62 0.78 36.97
N THR A 404 -38.08 0.65 38.18
CA THR A 404 -36.76 1.21 38.54
C THR A 404 -35.65 0.47 37.79
N THR A 405 -35.74 -0.86 37.71
CA THR A 405 -34.83 -1.68 36.90
C THR A 405 -34.91 -1.30 35.42
N ARG A 406 -36.12 -1.06 34.89
CA ARG A 406 -36.30 -0.59 33.52
C ARG A 406 -35.62 0.74 33.27
N ALA A 407 -35.76 1.70 34.19
CA ALA A 407 -35.12 3.01 34.08
C ALA A 407 -33.59 2.88 34.04
N ASP A 408 -33.00 2.02 34.89
CA ASP A 408 -31.56 1.74 34.87
C ASP A 408 -31.11 1.05 33.57
N LEU A 409 -31.86 0.03 33.10
CA LEU A 409 -31.56 -0.64 31.83
C LEU A 409 -31.60 0.33 30.64
N LEU A 410 -32.59 1.22 30.59
CA LEU A 410 -32.70 2.23 29.54
C LEU A 410 -31.57 3.26 29.61
N GLU A 411 -31.15 3.67 30.81
CA GLU A 411 -29.99 4.54 31.00
C GLU A 411 -28.70 3.88 30.48
N ARG A 412 -28.45 2.63 30.87
CA ARG A 412 -27.29 1.86 30.40
C ARG A 412 -27.33 1.65 28.89
N LEU A 413 -28.48 1.25 28.35
CA LEU A 413 -28.66 1.06 26.92
C LEU A 413 -28.42 2.36 26.15
N ASN A 414 -28.91 3.50 26.63
CA ASN A 414 -28.66 4.79 25.98
C ASN A 414 -27.17 5.16 25.95
N ARG A 415 -26.42 4.88 27.03
CA ARG A 415 -24.96 5.09 27.07
C ARG A 415 -24.25 4.16 26.09
N GLU A 416 -24.61 2.89 26.06
CA GLU A 416 -24.04 1.91 25.12
C GLU A 416 -24.34 2.29 23.66
N LEU A 417 -25.57 2.66 23.33
CA LEU A 417 -25.93 3.13 21.99
C LEU A 417 -25.17 4.40 21.60
N SER A 418 -24.94 5.32 22.55
CA SER A 418 -24.11 6.52 22.32
C SER A 418 -22.67 6.14 21.99
N ALA A 419 -22.10 5.16 22.70
CA ALA A 419 -20.76 4.66 22.44
C ALA A 419 -20.69 3.96 21.06
N VAL A 420 -21.65 3.09 20.73
CA VAL A 420 -21.71 2.42 19.41
C VAL A 420 -21.84 3.46 18.30
N LEU A 421 -22.67 4.47 18.48
CA LEU A 421 -22.86 5.54 17.51
C LEU A 421 -21.56 6.32 17.26
N ASN A 422 -20.87 6.71 18.34
CA ASN A 422 -19.61 7.45 18.23
C ASN A 422 -18.51 6.62 17.55
N GLU A 423 -18.37 5.34 17.91
CA GLU A 423 -17.42 4.42 17.29
C GLU A 423 -17.76 4.15 15.82
N SER A 424 -19.05 4.04 15.48
CA SER A 424 -19.50 3.81 14.09
C SER A 424 -19.24 5.04 13.21
N ILE A 425 -19.50 6.25 13.72
CA ILE A 425 -19.18 7.49 13.02
C ILE A 425 -17.65 7.61 12.82
N THR A 426 -16.87 7.31 13.86
CA THR A 426 -15.41 7.35 13.79
C THR A 426 -14.87 6.34 12.77
N LEU A 427 -15.40 5.11 12.77
CA LEU A 427 -15.08 4.10 11.76
C LEU A 427 -15.41 4.60 10.34
N GLN A 428 -16.57 5.21 10.15
CA GLN A 428 -16.96 5.76 8.84
C GLN A 428 -15.99 6.84 8.35
N LEU A 429 -15.58 7.76 9.25
CA LEU A 429 -14.61 8.80 8.95
C LEU A 429 -13.24 8.19 8.61
N ASN A 430 -12.75 7.26 9.43
CA ASN A 430 -11.48 6.57 9.20
C ASN A 430 -11.48 5.79 7.88
N GLN A 431 -12.57 5.09 7.55
CA GLN A 431 -12.72 4.38 6.27
C GLN A 431 -12.72 5.33 5.07
N LYS A 432 -13.39 6.49 5.18
CA LYS A 432 -13.41 7.50 4.13
C LYS A 432 -12.02 8.11 3.92
N GLN A 433 -11.32 8.43 5.00
CA GLN A 433 -9.96 8.95 4.94
C GLN A 433 -8.99 7.91 4.37
N LEU A 434 -9.08 6.65 4.82
CA LEU A 434 -8.32 5.52 4.31
C LEU A 434 -8.47 5.36 2.80
N LEU A 435 -9.72 5.40 2.29
CA LEU A 435 -9.98 5.33 0.86
C LEU A 435 -9.38 6.53 0.11
N SER A 436 -9.58 7.74 0.63
CA SER A 436 -9.07 8.96 0.00
C SER A 436 -7.53 8.95 -0.07
N THR A 437 -6.86 8.63 1.03
CA THR A 437 -5.40 8.54 1.10
C THR A 437 -4.87 7.44 0.20
N ALA A 438 -5.48 6.24 0.20
CA ALA A 438 -5.05 5.16 -0.67
C ALA A 438 -5.23 5.48 -2.17
N GLN A 439 -6.32 6.18 -2.53
CA GLN A 439 -6.54 6.63 -3.91
C GLN A 439 -5.56 7.71 -4.32
N SER A 440 -5.31 8.69 -3.45
CA SER A 440 -4.31 9.74 -3.65
C SER A 440 -2.92 9.15 -3.86
N LEU A 441 -2.48 8.31 -2.92
CA LEU A 441 -1.18 7.64 -2.99
C LEU A 441 -1.03 6.79 -4.25
N ARG A 442 -2.08 6.05 -4.65
CA ARG A 442 -2.07 5.30 -5.91
C ARG A 442 -1.92 6.23 -7.13
N ALA A 443 -2.63 7.35 -7.15
CA ALA A 443 -2.52 8.32 -8.24
C ALA A 443 -1.12 8.93 -8.32
N THR A 444 -0.54 9.33 -7.18
CA THR A 444 0.85 9.83 -7.10
C THR A 444 1.84 8.78 -7.58
N LEU A 445 1.72 7.53 -7.12
CA LEU A 445 2.58 6.43 -7.56
C LEU A 445 2.47 6.22 -9.08
N ASP A 446 1.26 6.22 -9.63
CA ASP A 446 1.02 6.05 -11.07
C ASP A 446 1.62 7.19 -11.91
N GLU A 447 1.49 8.44 -11.44
CA GLU A 447 2.09 9.60 -12.10
C GLU A 447 3.62 9.52 -12.10
N GLN A 448 4.23 9.25 -10.93
CA GLN A 448 5.69 9.18 -10.82
C GLN A 448 6.27 8.00 -11.61
N MET A 449 5.61 6.84 -11.57
CA MET A 449 6.05 5.66 -12.31
C MET A 449 6.03 5.85 -13.83
N PHE A 450 5.18 6.72 -14.37
CA PHE A 450 5.12 6.98 -15.82
C PHE A 450 6.41 7.65 -16.34
N TRP A 451 7.01 8.54 -15.54
CA TRP A 451 8.16 9.34 -15.96
C TRP A 451 9.52 8.72 -15.65
N ILE A 452 9.57 7.64 -14.86
CA ILE A 452 10.82 7.04 -14.41
C ILE A 452 11.19 5.85 -15.30
N PRO A 453 12.43 5.78 -15.82
CA PRO A 453 12.88 4.60 -16.56
C PRO A 453 12.80 3.36 -15.67
N SER A 454 12.01 2.39 -16.09
CA SER A 454 11.82 1.11 -15.39
C SER A 454 12.97 0.13 -15.61
N ASN A 455 13.81 0.38 -16.62
CA ASN A 455 14.94 -0.47 -16.97
C ASN A 455 16.12 0.36 -17.48
N LYS A 456 17.33 -0.23 -17.41
CA LYS A 456 18.51 0.32 -18.07
C LYS A 456 18.24 0.45 -19.58
N PRO A 457 18.80 1.48 -20.25
CA PRO A 457 18.70 1.58 -21.70
C PRO A 457 19.23 0.31 -22.38
N LEU A 458 18.68 -0.01 -23.55
CA LEU A 458 19.12 -1.15 -24.36
C LEU A 458 20.51 -0.86 -24.93
N GLU A 459 21.54 -1.22 -24.17
CA GLU A 459 22.94 -1.09 -24.57
C GLU A 459 23.38 -2.28 -25.42
N LEU A 460 24.49 -2.13 -26.15
CA LEU A 460 25.06 -3.19 -26.99
C LEU A 460 25.37 -4.47 -26.17
N GLU A 461 25.73 -4.31 -24.91
CA GLU A 461 25.96 -5.39 -23.95
C GLU A 461 24.68 -6.19 -23.63
N TRP A 462 23.51 -5.56 -23.67
CA TRP A 462 22.24 -6.25 -23.51
C TRP A 462 21.99 -7.19 -24.70
N ILE A 463 22.22 -6.72 -25.94
CA ILE A 463 22.04 -7.54 -27.15
C ILE A 463 23.02 -8.70 -27.15
N ARG A 464 24.28 -8.46 -26.74
CA ARG A 464 25.30 -9.50 -26.64
C ARG A 464 24.97 -10.58 -25.62
N SER A 465 24.37 -10.21 -24.49
CA SER A 465 24.01 -11.13 -23.42
C SER A 465 22.60 -11.73 -23.55
N ALA A 466 21.79 -11.26 -24.48
CA ALA A 466 20.44 -11.77 -24.76
C ALA A 466 20.39 -13.28 -25.09
N PRO A 467 21.23 -13.85 -25.98
CA PRO A 467 21.17 -15.27 -26.28
C PRO A 467 21.50 -16.14 -25.06
N ASP A 468 22.50 -15.76 -24.25
CA ASP A 468 22.84 -16.47 -23.01
C ASP A 468 21.70 -16.41 -21.98
N ARG A 469 21.03 -15.25 -21.87
CA ARG A 469 19.86 -15.10 -20.99
C ARG A 469 18.67 -15.93 -21.47
N LEU A 470 18.43 -15.98 -22.78
CA LEU A 470 17.39 -16.81 -23.37
C LEU A 470 17.68 -18.30 -23.16
N GLN A 471 18.94 -18.72 -23.34
CA GLN A 471 19.36 -20.09 -23.08
C GLN A 471 19.15 -20.45 -21.61
N ARG A 472 19.61 -19.63 -20.66
CA ARG A 472 19.35 -19.85 -19.23
C ARG A 472 17.85 -19.88 -18.90
N GLN A 473 17.05 -19.05 -19.56
CA GLN A 473 15.61 -19.03 -19.36
C GLN A 473 14.97 -20.33 -19.87
N LEU A 474 15.37 -20.81 -21.06
CA LEU A 474 14.93 -22.09 -21.61
C LEU A 474 15.39 -23.29 -20.77
N ASP A 475 16.63 -23.26 -20.25
CA ASP A 475 17.18 -24.29 -19.36
C ASP A 475 16.49 -24.29 -17.98
N SER A 476 16.07 -23.11 -17.51
CA SER A 476 15.31 -22.96 -16.27
C SER A 476 13.83 -23.33 -16.41
N LEU A 477 13.32 -23.51 -17.63
CA LEU A 477 11.95 -23.99 -17.82
C LEU A 477 11.91 -25.48 -17.45
N PRO A 478 11.16 -25.87 -16.42
CA PRO A 478 11.05 -27.24 -15.96
C PRO A 478 10.19 -28.08 -16.91
N VAL A 479 10.35 -28.00 -18.24
CA VAL A 479 9.45 -28.68 -19.20
C VAL A 479 9.45 -30.18 -18.98
N LEU A 480 10.61 -30.78 -18.74
CA LEU A 480 10.75 -32.22 -18.47
C LEU A 480 10.17 -32.62 -17.10
N SER A 481 10.44 -31.85 -16.04
CA SER A 481 9.91 -32.15 -14.70
C SER A 481 8.41 -31.85 -14.58
N SER A 482 7.91 -30.80 -15.23
CA SER A 482 6.48 -30.51 -15.32
C SER A 482 5.71 -31.60 -16.08
N LEU A 483 6.33 -32.29 -17.04
CA LEU A 483 5.70 -33.42 -17.74
C LEU A 483 5.64 -34.69 -16.87
N SER A 484 6.68 -35.00 -16.10
CA SER A 484 6.64 -36.11 -15.14
C SER A 484 5.66 -35.84 -14.00
N GLU A 485 5.64 -34.61 -13.46
CA GLU A 485 4.72 -34.20 -12.40
C GLU A 485 3.27 -34.10 -12.88
N LEU A 486 3.05 -33.73 -14.15
CA LEU A 486 1.74 -33.86 -14.78
C LEU A 486 1.25 -35.32 -14.77
N ALA A 487 2.11 -36.26 -15.18
CA ALA A 487 1.79 -37.68 -15.18
C ALA A 487 1.52 -38.21 -13.76
N ASP A 488 2.31 -37.76 -12.78
CA ASP A 488 2.12 -38.10 -11.37
C ASP A 488 0.81 -37.53 -10.81
N GLY A 489 0.50 -36.26 -11.08
CA GLY A 489 -0.76 -35.63 -10.65
C GLY A 489 -2.00 -36.27 -11.27
N LEU A 490 -1.91 -36.68 -12.53
CA LEU A 490 -2.95 -37.41 -13.25
C LEU A 490 -3.17 -38.83 -12.69
N THR A 491 -2.10 -39.52 -12.29
CA THR A 491 -2.17 -40.91 -11.78
C THR A 491 -2.52 -40.99 -10.30
N GLN A 492 -2.15 -40.01 -9.48
CA GLN A 492 -2.44 -40.00 -8.04
C GLN A 492 -3.90 -39.67 -7.71
N ARG A 493 -4.60 -38.88 -8.55
CA ARG A 493 -6.01 -38.51 -8.34
C ARG A 493 -6.88 -38.68 -9.58
N PRO A 494 -6.98 -39.91 -10.13
CA PRO A 494 -7.65 -40.15 -11.41
C PRO A 494 -9.13 -39.78 -11.35
N LEU A 495 -9.81 -40.01 -10.22
CA LEU A 495 -11.23 -39.70 -10.02
C LEU A 495 -11.57 -38.20 -10.18
N LEU A 496 -10.64 -37.30 -9.87
CA LEU A 496 -10.86 -35.85 -9.98
C LEU A 496 -10.85 -35.39 -11.46
N PHE A 497 -9.98 -35.99 -12.27
CA PHE A 497 -9.83 -35.64 -13.69
C PHE A 497 -10.69 -36.50 -14.63
N LEU A 498 -11.20 -37.64 -14.14
CA LEU A 498 -12.08 -38.56 -14.85
C LEU A 498 -13.30 -37.89 -15.51
N PRO A 499 -14.09 -37.01 -14.85
CA PRO A 499 -15.23 -36.37 -15.51
C PRO A 499 -14.81 -35.50 -16.70
N LEU A 500 -13.68 -34.79 -16.59
CA LEU A 500 -13.17 -33.93 -17.65
C LEU A 500 -12.58 -34.75 -18.81
N ALA A 501 -11.87 -35.84 -18.50
CA ALA A 501 -11.34 -36.78 -19.48
C ALA A 501 -12.47 -37.52 -20.23
N LEU A 502 -13.52 -37.96 -19.52
CA LEU A 502 -14.71 -38.55 -20.12
C LEU A 502 -15.45 -37.57 -21.03
N LEU A 503 -15.56 -36.29 -20.63
CA LEU A 503 -16.16 -35.25 -21.46
C LEU A 503 -15.37 -35.04 -22.76
N ILE A 504 -14.03 -34.97 -22.68
CA ILE A 504 -13.16 -34.90 -23.85
C ILE A 504 -13.38 -36.12 -24.75
N GLY A 505 -13.34 -37.33 -24.18
CA GLY A 505 -13.57 -38.58 -24.91
C GLY A 505 -14.94 -38.64 -25.58
N ALA A 506 -16.00 -38.23 -24.88
CA ALA A 506 -17.36 -38.18 -25.41
C ALA A 506 -17.49 -37.18 -26.57
N LEU A 507 -16.86 -36.00 -26.48
CA LEU A 507 -16.85 -35.01 -27.55
C LEU A 507 -16.08 -35.49 -28.78
N LEU A 508 -14.93 -36.16 -28.58
CA LEU A 508 -14.15 -36.75 -29.67
C LEU A 508 -14.92 -37.89 -30.34
N TRP A 509 -15.59 -38.74 -29.56
CA TRP A 509 -16.42 -39.83 -30.08
C TRP A 509 -17.65 -39.32 -30.85
N ARG A 510 -18.36 -38.32 -30.31
CA ARG A 510 -19.52 -37.70 -30.97
C ARG A 510 -19.16 -36.72 -32.07
N ARG A 511 -17.87 -36.48 -32.35
CA ARG A 511 -17.40 -35.50 -33.34
C ARG A 511 -18.04 -35.70 -34.71
N LYS A 512 -18.13 -36.95 -35.20
CA LYS A 512 -18.77 -37.25 -36.49
C LYS A 512 -20.26 -36.89 -36.50
N ASN A 513 -20.97 -37.18 -35.42
CA ASN A 513 -22.39 -36.85 -35.27
C ASN A 513 -22.62 -35.34 -35.15
N LEU A 514 -21.74 -34.63 -34.45
CA LEU A 514 -21.77 -33.18 -34.34
C LEU A 514 -21.58 -32.52 -35.71
N TYR A 515 -20.64 -33.00 -36.53
CA TYR A 515 -20.49 -32.54 -37.91
C TYR A 515 -21.71 -32.84 -38.77
N ALA A 516 -22.25 -34.07 -38.70
CA ALA A 516 -23.46 -34.44 -39.44
C ALA A 516 -24.66 -33.57 -39.06
N ARG A 517 -24.81 -33.27 -37.75
CA ARG A 517 -25.85 -32.37 -37.25
C ARG A 517 -25.62 -30.94 -37.71
N LEU A 518 -24.39 -30.45 -37.69
CA LEU A 518 -24.03 -29.12 -38.18
C LEU A 518 -24.41 -28.98 -39.66
N ILE A 519 -24.04 -29.95 -40.50
CA ILE A 519 -24.36 -29.96 -41.94
C ILE A 519 -25.88 -29.95 -42.16
N LYS A 520 -26.63 -30.76 -41.40
CA LYS A 520 -28.10 -30.78 -41.48
C LYS A 520 -28.71 -29.41 -41.13
N VAL A 521 -28.25 -28.81 -40.03
CA VAL A 521 -28.67 -27.45 -39.62
C VAL A 521 -28.35 -26.43 -40.72
N HIS A 522 -27.21 -26.55 -41.40
CA HIS A 522 -26.82 -25.64 -42.48
C HIS A 522 -27.69 -25.82 -43.74
N GLN A 523 -28.18 -27.04 -44.01
CA GLN A 523 -29.05 -27.35 -45.17
C GLN A 523 -30.51 -26.90 -44.97
N ASP A 524 -31.00 -26.90 -43.73
CA ASP A 524 -32.39 -26.52 -43.42
C ASP A 524 -32.63 -25.00 -43.49
N ILE A 525 -31.57 -24.20 -43.52
CA ILE A 525 -31.62 -22.72 -43.57
C ILE A 525 -32.00 -22.24 -44.96
N GLY A 526 -32.91 -21.27 -45.03
CA GLY A 526 -33.43 -20.73 -46.29
C GLY A 526 -34.58 -21.55 -46.89
N HIS A 527 -35.01 -22.63 -46.23
CA HIS A 527 -36.19 -23.41 -46.62
C HIS A 527 -37.39 -23.04 -45.73
N PHE A 528 -38.39 -22.37 -46.32
CA PHE A 528 -39.56 -21.79 -45.62
C PHE A 528 -40.31 -22.74 -44.66
N LYS A 529 -40.31 -24.06 -44.90
CA LYS A 529 -41.03 -25.05 -44.07
C LYS A 529 -40.20 -25.70 -42.95
N ARG A 530 -38.86 -25.53 -42.96
CA ARG A 530 -37.94 -26.24 -42.05
C ARG A 530 -37.01 -25.31 -41.28
N ASP A 531 -36.97 -24.03 -41.64
CA ASP A 531 -36.16 -23.03 -40.96
C ASP A 531 -36.79 -22.59 -39.62
N SER A 532 -35.93 -22.28 -38.65
CA SER A 532 -36.30 -21.83 -37.30
C SER A 532 -35.15 -21.01 -36.72
N GLN A 533 -35.47 -20.01 -35.90
CA GLN A 533 -34.49 -19.12 -35.27
C GLN A 533 -33.51 -19.87 -34.33
N TRP A 534 -33.85 -21.09 -33.88
CA TRP A 534 -32.99 -21.94 -33.05
C TRP A 534 -31.81 -22.58 -33.80
N HIS A 535 -31.83 -22.59 -35.13
CA HIS A 535 -30.77 -23.20 -35.94
C HIS A 535 -29.43 -22.45 -35.83
N THR A 536 -29.45 -21.11 -35.73
CA THR A 536 -28.23 -20.30 -35.57
C THR A 536 -27.57 -20.49 -34.20
N PRO A 537 -28.28 -20.36 -33.06
CA PRO A 537 -27.73 -20.72 -31.76
C PRO A 537 -27.24 -22.17 -31.68
N GLN A 538 -27.97 -23.12 -32.29
CA GLN A 538 -27.55 -24.53 -32.35
C GLN A 538 -26.23 -24.71 -33.13
N ALA A 539 -26.08 -24.04 -34.27
CA ALA A 539 -24.86 -24.11 -35.06
C ALA A 539 -23.65 -23.50 -34.34
N ILE A 540 -23.85 -22.40 -33.61
CA ILE A 540 -22.81 -21.79 -32.77
C ILE A 540 -22.42 -22.76 -31.63
N LEU A 541 -23.40 -23.32 -30.92
CA LEU A 541 -23.16 -24.29 -29.85
C LEU A 541 -22.38 -25.51 -30.33
N ILE A 542 -22.75 -26.07 -31.50
CA ILE A 542 -22.02 -27.22 -32.08
C ILE A 542 -20.57 -26.83 -32.42
N ASN A 543 -20.33 -25.62 -32.92
CA ASN A 543 -18.96 -25.15 -33.18
C ASN A 543 -18.14 -24.97 -31.90
N ILE A 544 -18.75 -24.50 -30.80
CA ILE A 544 -18.12 -24.44 -29.47
C ILE A 544 -17.79 -25.86 -28.99
N LEU A 545 -18.73 -26.79 -29.05
CA LEU A 545 -18.52 -28.19 -28.65
C LEU A 545 -17.40 -28.87 -29.46
N LEU A 546 -17.26 -28.53 -30.75
CA LEU A 546 -16.18 -29.04 -31.60
C LEU A 546 -14.83 -28.38 -31.31
N ALA A 547 -14.81 -27.19 -30.72
CA ALA A 547 -13.59 -26.47 -30.31
C ALA A 547 -13.10 -26.86 -28.90
N MET A 548 -14.03 -27.33 -28.08
CA MET A 548 -13.85 -27.63 -26.65
C MET A 548 -12.81 -28.71 -26.31
N PRO A 549 -12.57 -29.80 -27.08
CA PRO A 549 -11.66 -30.87 -26.65
C PRO A 549 -10.23 -30.43 -26.33
N VAL A 550 -9.65 -29.55 -27.15
CA VAL A 550 -8.29 -29.04 -26.92
C VAL A 550 -8.26 -28.04 -25.75
N SER A 551 -9.29 -27.20 -25.64
CA SER A 551 -9.44 -26.28 -24.50
C SER A 551 -9.55 -27.05 -23.18
N LEU A 552 -10.39 -28.08 -23.11
CA LEU A 552 -10.51 -28.93 -21.92
C LEU A 552 -9.22 -29.70 -21.65
N GLY A 553 -8.49 -30.15 -22.66
CA GLY A 553 -7.18 -30.79 -22.49
C GLY A 553 -6.15 -29.85 -21.85
N LEU A 554 -6.05 -28.61 -22.34
CA LEU A 554 -5.21 -27.57 -21.74
C LEU A 554 -5.65 -27.24 -20.31
N ALA A 555 -6.96 -27.13 -20.07
CA ALA A 555 -7.50 -26.86 -18.74
C ALA A 555 -7.25 -28.01 -17.76
N LEU A 556 -7.34 -29.26 -18.22
CA LEU A 556 -7.04 -30.45 -17.44
C LEU A 556 -5.57 -30.44 -17.00
N CYS A 557 -4.65 -30.22 -17.94
CA CYS A 557 -3.22 -30.10 -17.63
C CYS A 557 -2.95 -28.92 -16.67
N GLY A 558 -3.62 -27.78 -16.88
CA GLY A 558 -3.49 -26.62 -16.00
C GLY A 558 -3.98 -26.86 -14.58
N LEU A 559 -5.08 -27.60 -14.41
CA LEU A 559 -5.59 -27.99 -13.10
C LEU A 559 -4.69 -29.03 -12.42
N ALA A 560 -4.18 -30.01 -13.17
CA ALA A 560 -3.25 -31.01 -12.67
C ALA A 560 -1.98 -30.38 -12.07
N LEU A 561 -1.37 -29.42 -12.79
CA LEU A 561 -0.19 -28.69 -12.31
C LEU A 561 -0.46 -27.77 -11.11
N ARG A 562 -1.68 -27.28 -10.94
CA ARG A 562 -2.04 -26.42 -9.80
C ARG A 562 -2.27 -27.19 -8.51
N ILE A 563 -2.79 -28.42 -8.60
CA ILE A 563 -3.18 -29.22 -7.43
C ILE A 563 -1.97 -29.85 -6.74
N ASP A 564 -0.89 -30.13 -7.48
CA ASP A 564 0.36 -30.70 -6.95
C ASP A 564 1.38 -29.63 -6.49
N ALA A 565 1.00 -28.35 -6.52
CA ALA A 565 1.96 -27.26 -6.61
C ALA A 565 2.86 -27.05 -5.37
N ARG A 566 4.13 -27.42 -5.54
CA ARG A 566 5.28 -26.65 -5.02
C ARG A 566 5.50 -25.44 -5.94
N GLY A 567 5.33 -24.23 -5.43
CA GLY A 567 5.80 -22.93 -5.96
C GLY A 567 5.69 -22.67 -7.48
N GLN A 568 6.62 -23.19 -8.28
CA GLN A 568 6.79 -22.85 -9.71
C GLN A 568 5.71 -23.47 -10.63
N ASN A 569 5.16 -24.64 -10.29
CA ASN A 569 4.20 -25.34 -11.15
C ASN A 569 2.80 -24.69 -11.18
N ALA A 570 2.44 -23.94 -10.13
CA ALA A 570 1.19 -23.19 -10.07
C ALA A 570 1.08 -22.15 -11.20
N ASN A 571 2.21 -21.53 -11.57
CA ASN A 571 2.26 -20.48 -12.59
C ASN A 571 2.06 -21.06 -13.99
N MET A 572 2.71 -22.18 -14.29
CA MET A 572 2.51 -22.90 -15.56
C MET A 572 1.06 -23.40 -15.68
N GLY A 573 0.47 -23.88 -14.57
CA GLY A 573 -0.92 -24.30 -14.54
C GLY A 573 -1.91 -23.15 -14.79
N ALA A 574 -1.64 -21.95 -14.27
CA ALA A 574 -2.42 -20.75 -14.55
C ALA A 574 -2.31 -20.32 -16.02
N ALA A 575 -1.11 -20.36 -16.61
CA ALA A 575 -0.90 -20.07 -18.02
C ALA A 575 -1.69 -21.02 -18.93
N LEU A 576 -1.67 -22.33 -18.66
CA LEU A 576 -2.43 -23.33 -19.42
C LEU A 576 -3.95 -23.12 -19.35
N LEU A 577 -4.48 -22.66 -18.21
CA LEU A 577 -5.90 -22.32 -18.07
C LEU A 577 -6.28 -21.08 -18.89
N GLN A 578 -5.42 -20.05 -18.91
CA GLN A 578 -5.66 -18.88 -19.76
C GLN A 578 -5.55 -19.24 -21.25
N MET A 579 -4.57 -20.08 -21.62
CA MET A 579 -4.44 -20.65 -22.97
C MET A 579 -5.66 -21.47 -23.38
N ALA A 580 -6.25 -22.24 -22.45
CA ALA A 580 -7.47 -22.98 -22.71
C ALA A 580 -8.64 -22.05 -23.11
N GLY A 581 -8.79 -20.92 -22.42
CA GLY A 581 -9.80 -19.91 -22.72
C GLY A 581 -9.54 -19.22 -24.07
N ALA A 582 -8.30 -18.77 -24.30
CA ALA A 582 -7.90 -18.15 -25.56
C ALA A 582 -8.12 -19.10 -26.74
N TRP A 583 -7.69 -20.35 -26.63
CA TRP A 583 -7.90 -21.38 -27.65
C TRP A 583 -9.37 -21.57 -27.97
N LEU A 584 -10.23 -21.67 -26.95
CA LEU A 584 -11.67 -21.85 -27.15
C LEU A 584 -12.28 -20.71 -27.96
N VAL A 585 -11.97 -19.47 -27.62
CA VAL A 585 -12.50 -18.27 -28.31
C VAL A 585 -11.99 -18.22 -29.76
N PHE A 586 -10.67 -18.29 -29.96
CA PHE A 586 -10.08 -18.13 -31.29
C PHE A 586 -10.40 -19.29 -32.22
N TYR A 587 -10.39 -20.52 -31.72
CA TYR A 587 -10.70 -21.69 -32.54
C TYR A 587 -12.21 -21.79 -32.87
N THR A 588 -13.08 -21.34 -31.96
CA THR A 588 -14.52 -21.20 -32.26
C THR A 588 -14.75 -20.13 -33.33
N ALA A 589 -14.14 -18.95 -33.20
CA ALA A 589 -14.23 -17.89 -34.20
C ALA A 589 -13.70 -18.36 -35.57
N TYR A 590 -12.56 -19.06 -35.58
CA TYR A 590 -11.98 -19.64 -36.79
C TYR A 590 -12.92 -20.64 -37.48
N ARG A 591 -13.71 -21.41 -36.70
CA ARG A 591 -14.71 -22.36 -37.22
C ARG A 591 -15.98 -21.69 -37.73
N ILE A 592 -16.45 -20.65 -37.06
CA ILE A 592 -17.60 -19.85 -37.50
C ILE A 592 -17.31 -19.20 -38.86
N LEU A 593 -16.06 -18.79 -39.08
CA LEU A 593 -15.54 -18.20 -40.31
C LEU A 593 -15.04 -19.23 -41.34
N ALA A 594 -15.34 -20.52 -41.16
CA ALA A 594 -15.02 -21.53 -42.18
C ALA A 594 -15.86 -21.29 -43.45
N PRO A 595 -15.35 -21.67 -44.64
CA PRO A 595 -16.12 -21.58 -45.88
C PRO A 595 -17.39 -22.43 -45.76
N GLY A 596 -18.55 -21.86 -46.11
CA GLY A 596 -19.85 -22.47 -45.87
C GLY A 596 -20.19 -22.67 -44.39
N GLY A 597 -19.57 -21.89 -43.49
CA GLY A 597 -19.84 -21.91 -42.05
C GLY A 597 -20.95 -20.94 -41.64
N VAL A 598 -21.05 -20.70 -40.33
CA VAL A 598 -22.12 -19.88 -39.75
C VAL A 598 -22.11 -18.45 -40.27
N ALA A 599 -20.93 -17.84 -40.46
CA ALA A 599 -20.81 -16.47 -40.95
C ALA A 599 -21.37 -16.30 -42.39
N GLU A 600 -21.07 -17.24 -43.29
CA GLU A 600 -21.54 -17.18 -44.68
C GLU A 600 -23.00 -17.60 -44.83
N LEU A 601 -23.44 -18.67 -44.15
CA LEU A 601 -24.78 -19.25 -44.37
C LEU A 601 -25.87 -18.61 -43.51
N HIS A 602 -25.60 -18.34 -42.23
CA HIS A 602 -26.60 -17.81 -41.30
C HIS A 602 -26.62 -16.27 -41.31
N PHE A 603 -25.45 -15.64 -41.40
CA PHE A 603 -25.30 -14.17 -41.36
C PHE A 603 -25.10 -13.54 -42.74
N ARG A 604 -24.97 -14.36 -43.80
CA ARG A 604 -24.81 -13.90 -45.20
C ARG A 604 -23.64 -12.95 -45.43
N TRP A 605 -22.56 -13.10 -44.67
CA TRP A 605 -21.34 -12.32 -44.88
C TRP A 605 -20.71 -12.64 -46.24
N GLU A 606 -20.09 -11.64 -46.85
CA GLU A 606 -19.41 -11.81 -48.14
C GLU A 606 -18.20 -12.74 -48.00
N LYS A 607 -18.11 -13.75 -48.89
CA LYS A 607 -17.00 -14.72 -48.95
C LYS A 607 -15.59 -14.09 -48.85
N PRO A 608 -15.25 -13.01 -49.60
CA PRO A 608 -13.92 -12.39 -49.48
C PRO A 608 -13.66 -11.80 -48.08
N GLN A 609 -14.68 -11.28 -47.40
CA GLN A 609 -14.56 -10.74 -46.04
C GLN A 609 -14.33 -11.87 -45.03
N VAL A 610 -15.06 -12.98 -45.15
CA VAL A 610 -14.90 -14.15 -44.27
C VAL A 610 -13.51 -14.77 -44.42
N GLU A 611 -13.02 -14.92 -45.64
CA GLU A 611 -11.68 -15.46 -45.89
C GLU A 611 -10.56 -14.55 -45.35
N PHE A 612 -10.72 -13.22 -45.47
CA PHE A 612 -9.83 -12.25 -44.86
C PHE A 612 -9.82 -12.36 -43.33
N LEU A 613 -11.00 -12.31 -42.69
CA LEU A 613 -11.13 -12.45 -41.23
C LEU A 613 -10.59 -13.78 -40.72
N ARG A 614 -10.86 -14.89 -41.41
CA ARG A 614 -10.36 -16.22 -41.01
C ARG A 614 -8.84 -16.28 -40.97
N ARG A 615 -8.15 -15.67 -41.94
CA ARG A 615 -6.68 -15.59 -41.96
C ARG A 615 -6.15 -14.77 -40.78
N TRP A 616 -6.80 -13.65 -40.47
CA TRP A 616 -6.45 -12.80 -39.33
C TRP A 616 -6.71 -13.47 -38.00
N VAL A 617 -7.88 -14.09 -37.79
CA VAL A 617 -8.21 -14.82 -36.57
C VAL A 617 -7.21 -15.94 -36.30
N ARG A 618 -6.73 -16.64 -37.34
CA ARG A 618 -5.67 -17.64 -37.16
C ARG A 618 -4.33 -17.01 -36.75
N ARG A 619 -3.89 -15.95 -37.43
CA ARG A 619 -2.63 -15.26 -37.12
C ARG A 619 -2.66 -14.64 -35.72
N LEU A 620 -3.72 -13.89 -35.43
CA LEU A 620 -3.94 -13.24 -34.14
C LEU A 620 -4.11 -14.29 -33.04
N GLY A 621 -4.82 -15.38 -33.29
CA GLY A 621 -4.93 -16.49 -32.34
C GLY A 621 -3.57 -17.10 -31.97
N ILE A 622 -2.67 -17.32 -32.93
CA ILE A 622 -1.31 -17.82 -32.64
C ILE A 622 -0.51 -16.81 -31.82
N VAL A 623 -0.57 -15.52 -32.19
CA VAL A 623 0.12 -14.44 -31.44
C VAL A 623 -0.41 -14.33 -30.02
N VAL A 624 -1.74 -14.34 -29.84
CA VAL A 624 -2.36 -14.29 -28.51
C VAL A 624 -2.00 -15.51 -27.68
N MET A 625 -1.95 -16.72 -28.26
CA MET A 625 -1.51 -17.91 -27.54
C MET A 625 -0.07 -17.77 -27.03
N ALA A 626 0.84 -17.26 -27.86
CA ALA A 626 2.22 -16.99 -27.44
C ALA A 626 2.28 -15.89 -26.36
N LEU A 627 1.53 -14.81 -26.54
CA LEU A 627 1.53 -13.65 -25.65
C LEU A 627 0.91 -13.97 -24.28
N VAL A 628 -0.20 -14.72 -24.24
CA VAL A 628 -0.81 -15.21 -22.99
C VAL A 628 0.17 -16.09 -22.22
N THR A 629 0.95 -16.92 -22.89
CA THR A 629 1.99 -17.73 -22.24
C THR A 629 3.04 -16.84 -21.59
N VAL A 630 3.54 -15.84 -22.32
CA VAL A 630 4.56 -14.90 -21.81
C VAL A 630 4.02 -14.04 -20.68
N VAL A 631 2.83 -13.47 -20.82
CA VAL A 631 2.20 -12.59 -19.81
C VAL A 631 1.88 -13.37 -18.54
N ALA A 632 1.30 -14.57 -18.64
CA ALA A 632 1.00 -15.39 -17.47
C ALA A 632 2.27 -15.78 -16.68
N VAL A 633 3.39 -16.04 -17.38
CA VAL A 633 4.68 -16.30 -16.73
C VAL A 633 5.27 -15.00 -16.14
N ALA A 634 5.14 -13.88 -16.85
CA ALA A 634 5.72 -12.60 -16.46
C ALA A 634 5.01 -11.92 -15.27
N GLU A 635 3.68 -11.92 -15.24
CA GLU A 635 2.87 -11.34 -14.15
C GLU A 635 3.14 -12.02 -12.79
N LEU A 636 3.62 -13.27 -12.81
CA LEU A 636 3.81 -14.10 -11.62
C LEU A 636 5.29 -14.22 -11.19
N GLN A 637 6.23 -13.61 -11.94
CA GLN A 637 7.65 -13.46 -11.54
C GLN A 637 8.14 -12.00 -11.64
N PRO A 638 7.46 -11.02 -11.03
CA PRO A 638 7.87 -9.61 -11.11
C PRO A 638 9.25 -9.35 -10.47
N ALA A 639 9.68 -10.19 -9.54
CA ALA A 639 11.00 -10.10 -8.92
C ALA A 639 12.17 -10.53 -9.82
N ALA A 640 11.90 -11.28 -10.90
CA ALA A 640 12.92 -11.78 -11.83
C ALA A 640 13.05 -10.93 -13.12
N LEU A 641 12.09 -10.03 -13.37
CA LEU A 641 12.02 -9.20 -14.58
C LEU A 641 12.63 -7.80 -14.42
N ALA A 642 13.21 -7.48 -13.26
CA ALA A 642 13.80 -6.19 -12.94
C ALA A 642 15.27 -6.31 -12.50
#